data_AF-A0A936M457-F1
#
_entry.id   AF-A0A936M457-F1
#
_cell.length_a   1.000
_cell.length_b   1.000
_cell.length_c   1.000
_cell.angle_alpha   90.00
_cell.angle_beta   90.00
_cell.angle_gamma   90.00
#
_symmetry.space_group_name_H-M   'P 1'
#
loop_
_entity.id
_entity.type
_entity.pdbx_description
1 polymer ?
#
loop_
_entity_poly.entity_id
_entity_poly.type
_entity_poly.pdbx_seq_one_letter_code
_entity_poly.pdbx_strand_id
1 'polypeptide(L)'
;MHTRAFFIGLVIAVGSFLPANAQDFCGTTAAMANLSPEQREEILRNSVTSLVPANELLLYLHFGPATIRPGNADSTGFRSPLVNANRNVPAPTMTAQQISQAIDLVKDDFAPFNIRITTNYNEFLSYPIANKHLNIITTLPSVLGMSSDTGGVAPWAGIGTRLFSNPSFTFAQGWGNNPIAVADTISHEVGHTLGLAHQVHFTANCGFIFEYHPTIGTGPLGFGQIMGFGLQDNLYQGISNWWSQECPHPQYGGPLHDFELLSNQVVLLPDDFPNSASLASPEGTTTLPVTGVLGESGDVDFIRVDLTTGTTLAATSGNIDIEASVFETDGTPIATFNDPLSPSVNFLVPSGPKDIRIRAASNANMDAQFMTGQYTLTDLGQTCASLPPDIDGWWKSDGNANDILGINNGTPIGSPLFIKGQVGQAVRFDPSNGTDGVQLPSPGIFKGQSGGTIEAWVRTVGPHSNENGYGGQVFLENTSTLSFTRFGLNVLNDGTVLARGRASEAGDPTELFSTQTIPLDTWSHVAATWDAVDGLRLYINGSQTGSLAGPVGTFTNSDSTFMSIGVGGLPSILVNAFNGDIDETTVYTRALSASEIQAIFNAGSVGKCGGSEPLTITPQNLTVAVTQTQQFLTSGGIGSKTFSIIQNNSGGAIDSITGLYTAGTAGGTDTVRVTDGFMNSADAVVNVTNNISCPGSQKVWDGGGTTNNWSEAANWCNDTIPISDDAVIFNGTSTKDATIDSLTAIASLTTNAGYSGTITQSGGLTVGTSGFTHNSGAFIGGGMLQLRGNLTVGASATFNAGSGTLVFDGPGNQGLVTSGTLTFNNLTVNKPTGTVLFFASQATNLIIAGTLTLTDGGLQDNTGVSTFNAQGPVLFAPTFDGGNGPLLISGDSIRTVTLPVGAGIPRMTVDAANVTLDTSGAGTITFAQAFAVTNCASFTNGPVNFVFTQAFTYTAGTNFTLGSGDVTFGNTYTQTGGTFSPGTGSLAFNTHVAISAGTFNAPNGMLQLRGNLTVGASATFNAGSGTLVFDGPGNQGLVTSGTLTFNNLTVNKPTGTVLLLRQPSD
;
A
#
# COMPACT_ATOMS: atom_id res chain seq x y z
N MET A 1 -22.33 -0.17 26.04
CA MET A 1 -23.24 -1.33 25.90
C MET A 1 -23.91 -1.28 24.52
N HIS A 2 -23.19 -1.70 23.49
CA HIS A 2 -23.79 -2.07 22.21
C HIS A 2 -23.20 -3.43 21.85
N THR A 3 -23.75 -4.47 22.45
CA THR A 3 -23.51 -5.86 22.08
C THR A 3 -24.08 -6.06 20.68
N ARG A 4 -23.22 -6.04 19.66
CA ARG A 4 -23.57 -6.54 18.33
C ARG A 4 -23.71 -8.06 18.47
N ALA A 5 -24.95 -8.55 18.45
CA ALA A 5 -25.24 -9.97 18.41
C ALA A 5 -24.98 -10.48 16.98
N PHE A 6 -23.99 -11.35 16.80
CA PHE A 6 -23.65 -11.91 15.50
C PHE A 6 -24.53 -13.11 15.17
N PHE A 7 -25.26 -13.01 14.05
CA PHE A 7 -25.71 -14.13 13.24
C PHE A 7 -24.88 -14.10 11.93
N ILE A 8 -23.97 -15.06 11.76
CA ILE A 8 -23.15 -15.23 10.55
C ILE A 8 -23.58 -16.50 9.84
N GLY A 9 -23.80 -16.43 8.52
CA GLY A 9 -24.31 -17.54 7.72
C GLY A 9 -23.35 -17.97 6.61
N LEU A 10 -22.97 -19.25 6.62
CA LEU A 10 -23.06 -20.25 5.55
C LEU A 10 -21.83 -21.15 5.47
N VAL A 11 -21.92 -22.28 6.20
CA VAL A 11 -20.94 -23.38 6.28
C VAL A 11 -21.68 -24.69 5.98
N ILE A 12 -21.15 -25.60 5.14
CA ILE A 12 -21.81 -26.87 4.74
C ILE A 12 -20.99 -28.08 5.20
N ALA A 13 -21.59 -28.94 6.04
CA ALA A 13 -21.10 -30.28 6.36
C ALA A 13 -21.93 -31.36 5.65
N VAL A 14 -21.31 -32.47 5.25
CA VAL A 14 -21.98 -33.60 4.55
C VAL A 14 -22.55 -34.63 5.52
N GLY A 15 -23.85 -34.90 5.37
CA GLY A 15 -24.40 -36.25 5.22
C GLY A 15 -24.31 -37.25 6.39
N SER A 16 -25.42 -37.34 7.12
CA SER A 16 -25.97 -38.55 7.76
C SER A 16 -25.14 -39.24 8.86
N PHE A 17 -25.03 -38.65 10.06
CA PHE A 17 -24.86 -39.41 11.33
C PHE A 17 -25.14 -38.57 12.60
N LEU A 18 -25.92 -37.48 12.55
CA LEU A 18 -26.19 -36.71 13.77
C LEU A 18 -27.39 -37.32 14.54
N PRO A 19 -27.18 -37.91 15.75
CA PRO A 19 -28.30 -38.12 16.67
C PRO A 19 -28.97 -36.77 16.96
N ALA A 20 -30.26 -36.77 17.28
CA ALA A 20 -31.11 -35.58 17.48
C ALA A 20 -30.62 -34.59 18.59
N ASN A 21 -29.45 -34.84 19.18
CA ASN A 21 -28.86 -34.10 20.28
C ASN A 21 -27.45 -33.53 19.94
N ALA A 22 -26.96 -33.65 18.70
CA ALA A 22 -25.67 -33.10 18.32
C ALA A 22 -25.76 -31.57 18.18
N GLN A 23 -24.94 -30.85 18.94
CA GLN A 23 -24.82 -29.39 18.83
C GLN A 23 -24.20 -29.02 17.49
N ASP A 24 -24.71 -27.94 16.90
CA ASP A 24 -24.34 -27.43 15.59
C ASP A 24 -23.00 -26.69 15.68
N PHE A 25 -21.90 -27.41 15.54
CA PHE A 25 -20.57 -26.81 15.42
C PHE A 25 -20.47 -26.20 14.02
N CYS A 26 -20.13 -24.91 13.94
CA CYS A 26 -20.02 -24.12 12.70
C CYS A 26 -21.32 -23.45 12.17
N GLY A 27 -22.37 -23.27 13.00
CA GLY A 27 -23.62 -22.62 12.59
C GLY A 27 -24.36 -23.30 11.42
N THR A 28 -24.03 -24.55 11.13
CA THR A 28 -24.38 -25.23 9.86
C THR A 28 -25.89 -25.38 9.67
N THR A 29 -26.66 -25.59 10.71
CA THR A 29 -28.11 -25.84 10.66
C THR A 29 -28.90 -24.57 10.34
N ALA A 30 -28.53 -23.42 10.90
CA ALA A 30 -29.15 -22.13 10.60
C ALA A 30 -28.73 -21.60 9.22
N ALA A 31 -27.48 -21.87 8.83
CA ALA A 31 -26.92 -21.36 7.59
C ALA A 31 -27.31 -22.20 6.36
N MET A 32 -27.43 -23.52 6.51
CA MET A 32 -27.92 -24.42 5.46
C MET A 32 -29.39 -24.14 5.05
N ALA A 33 -30.21 -23.53 5.90
CA ALA A 33 -31.61 -23.22 5.60
C ALA A 33 -31.81 -22.30 4.37
N ASN A 34 -30.78 -21.51 4.01
CA ASN A 34 -30.82 -20.56 2.90
C ASN A 34 -30.32 -21.13 1.56
N LEU A 35 -29.73 -22.34 1.55
CA LEU A 35 -29.29 -23.01 0.32
C LEU A 35 -30.25 -24.12 -0.08
N SER A 36 -30.52 -24.21 -1.38
CA SER A 36 -31.26 -25.33 -1.94
C SER A 36 -30.44 -26.63 -1.85
N PRO A 37 -31.09 -27.81 -1.80
CA PRO A 37 -30.40 -29.10 -1.85
C PRO A 37 -29.43 -29.22 -3.04
N GLU A 38 -29.75 -28.62 -4.18
CA GLU A 38 -28.93 -28.62 -5.39
C GLU A 38 -27.63 -27.82 -5.20
N GLN A 39 -27.69 -26.64 -4.56
CA GLN A 39 -26.48 -25.84 -4.24
C GLN A 39 -25.53 -26.60 -3.30
N ARG A 40 -26.07 -27.43 -2.40
CA ARG A 40 -25.26 -28.25 -1.49
C ARG A 40 -24.55 -29.38 -2.22
N GLU A 41 -25.25 -30.09 -3.11
CA GLU A 41 -24.61 -31.12 -3.94
C GLU A 41 -23.52 -30.53 -4.85
N GLU A 42 -23.74 -29.32 -5.37
CA GLU A 42 -22.80 -28.60 -6.23
C GLU A 42 -21.43 -28.40 -5.57
N ILE A 43 -21.40 -28.00 -4.30
CA ILE A 43 -20.16 -27.83 -3.52
C ILE A 43 -19.40 -29.14 -3.33
N LEU A 44 -20.11 -30.25 -3.11
CA LEU A 44 -19.49 -31.57 -2.90
C LEU A 44 -18.94 -32.21 -4.16
N ARG A 45 -19.43 -31.83 -5.33
CA ARG A 45 -18.89 -32.33 -6.61
C ARG A 45 -17.49 -31.75 -6.92
N ASN A 46 -17.11 -30.66 -6.27
CA ASN A 46 -15.84 -29.95 -6.46
C ASN A 46 -14.89 -30.08 -5.25
N SER A 47 -15.16 -31.01 -4.34
CA SER A 47 -14.33 -31.23 -3.16
C SER A 47 -13.39 -32.42 -3.35
N VAL A 48 -12.23 -32.35 -2.70
CA VAL A 48 -11.32 -33.47 -2.55
C VAL A 48 -11.15 -33.78 -1.08
N THR A 49 -11.41 -35.04 -0.74
CA THR A 49 -11.30 -35.59 0.62
C THR A 49 -10.05 -36.47 0.82
N SER A 50 -9.35 -36.83 -0.26
CA SER A 50 -8.11 -37.59 -0.20
C SER A 50 -7.24 -37.29 -1.42
N LEU A 51 -6.20 -36.48 -1.24
CA LEU A 51 -5.10 -36.36 -2.19
C LEU A 51 -3.82 -36.05 -1.41
N VAL A 52 -2.72 -36.60 -1.88
CA VAL A 52 -1.37 -36.11 -1.58
C VAL A 52 -1.38 -34.57 -1.59
N PRO A 53 -0.76 -33.90 -0.60
CA PRO A 53 -0.74 -32.44 -0.54
C PRO A 53 -0.28 -31.85 -1.86
N ALA A 54 -0.91 -30.75 -2.28
CA ALA A 54 -0.50 -30.08 -3.51
C ALA A 54 0.94 -29.59 -3.37
N ASN A 55 1.74 -29.76 -4.42
CA ASN A 55 3.12 -29.27 -4.44
C ASN A 55 3.18 -27.74 -4.35
N GLU A 56 2.23 -27.02 -4.96
CA GLU A 56 2.08 -25.56 -4.86
C GLU A 56 0.60 -25.23 -5.11
N LEU A 57 0.03 -24.34 -4.31
CA LEU A 57 -1.29 -23.74 -4.57
C LEU A 57 -1.13 -22.28 -4.98
N LEU A 58 -1.98 -21.80 -5.90
CA LEU A 58 -2.06 -20.38 -6.25
C LEU A 58 -3.27 -19.74 -5.57
N LEU A 59 -3.06 -18.78 -4.67
CA LEU A 59 -4.12 -17.95 -4.10
C LEU A 59 -4.21 -16.63 -4.86
N TYR A 60 -5.32 -16.42 -5.56
CA TYR A 60 -5.60 -15.16 -6.25
C TYR A 60 -6.46 -14.25 -5.37
N LEU A 61 -5.95 -13.03 -5.11
CA LEU A 61 -6.67 -12.00 -4.38
C LEU A 61 -7.24 -10.99 -5.37
N HIS A 62 -8.57 -10.95 -5.51
CA HIS A 62 -9.25 -10.08 -6.45
C HIS A 62 -9.78 -8.82 -5.77
N PHE A 63 -9.11 -7.68 -6.00
CA PHE A 63 -9.53 -6.34 -5.55
C PHE A 63 -10.28 -5.54 -6.64
N GLY A 64 -10.66 -6.18 -7.75
CA GLY A 64 -11.39 -5.55 -8.84
C GLY A 64 -12.90 -5.68 -8.71
N PRO A 65 -13.68 -4.99 -9.58
CA PRO A 65 -15.10 -5.29 -9.72
C PRO A 65 -15.29 -6.60 -10.49
N ALA A 66 -16.28 -7.39 -10.11
CA ALA A 66 -16.64 -8.64 -10.79
C ALA A 66 -18.15 -8.87 -10.85
N THR A 67 -18.58 -9.76 -11.76
CA THR A 67 -19.95 -10.29 -11.78
C THR A 67 -19.90 -11.77 -11.43
N ILE A 68 -20.38 -12.11 -10.24
CA ILE A 68 -20.45 -13.49 -9.75
C ILE A 68 -21.71 -14.14 -10.29
N ARG A 69 -21.56 -15.27 -10.95
CA ARG A 69 -22.67 -16.04 -11.50
C ARG A 69 -23.00 -17.24 -10.59
N PRO A 70 -24.26 -17.67 -10.53
CA PRO A 70 -24.63 -18.90 -9.83
C PRO A 70 -23.94 -20.13 -10.42
N GLY A 71 -23.70 -21.10 -9.54
CA GLY A 71 -23.26 -22.45 -9.88
C GLY A 71 -21.82 -22.76 -9.49
N ASN A 72 -21.39 -23.96 -9.86
CA ASN A 72 -20.04 -24.46 -9.62
C ASN A 72 -18.94 -23.56 -10.17
N ALA A 73 -17.81 -23.53 -9.44
CA ALA A 73 -16.61 -22.86 -9.91
C ALA A 73 -16.22 -23.33 -11.30
N ASP A 74 -15.81 -22.36 -12.11
CA ASP A 74 -15.18 -22.58 -13.40
C ASP A 74 -13.74 -22.04 -13.37
N SER A 75 -13.01 -22.21 -14.47
CA SER A 75 -11.62 -21.79 -14.58
C SER A 75 -11.40 -20.27 -14.42
N THR A 76 -12.47 -19.47 -14.43
CA THR A 76 -12.42 -18.01 -14.24
C THR A 76 -12.62 -17.59 -12.78
N GLY A 77 -13.08 -18.50 -11.91
CA GLY A 77 -13.32 -18.23 -10.50
C GLY A 77 -14.55 -17.36 -10.19
N PHE A 78 -15.21 -16.77 -11.19
CA PHE A 78 -16.39 -15.89 -10.99
C PHE A 78 -17.74 -16.63 -11.01
N ARG A 79 -17.74 -17.90 -10.60
CA ARG A 79 -18.94 -18.68 -10.31
C ARG A 79 -18.91 -19.16 -8.87
N SER A 80 -20.02 -18.96 -8.17
CA SER A 80 -20.15 -19.40 -6.78
C SER A 80 -21.49 -20.08 -6.53
N PRO A 81 -21.50 -21.23 -5.84
CA PRO A 81 -22.73 -21.84 -5.36
C PRO A 81 -23.39 -21.02 -4.24
N LEU A 82 -22.69 -20.03 -3.65
CA LEU A 82 -23.20 -19.13 -2.62
C LEU A 82 -24.20 -18.09 -3.15
N VAL A 83 -24.31 -17.91 -4.48
CA VAL A 83 -25.25 -16.96 -5.09
C VAL A 83 -26.29 -17.69 -5.95
N ASN A 84 -27.55 -17.26 -5.86
CA ASN A 84 -28.67 -17.85 -6.60
C ASN A 84 -29.11 -17.04 -7.84
N ALA A 85 -28.52 -15.86 -8.04
CA ALA A 85 -28.62 -15.05 -9.24
C ALA A 85 -27.32 -14.26 -9.44
N ASN A 86 -27.11 -13.68 -10.62
CA ASN A 86 -25.93 -12.86 -10.86
C ASN A 86 -25.81 -11.74 -9.82
N ARG A 87 -24.61 -11.57 -9.25
CA ARG A 87 -24.28 -10.50 -8.29
C ARG A 87 -23.13 -9.66 -8.84
N ASN A 88 -23.33 -8.36 -8.93
CA ASN A 88 -22.24 -7.43 -9.25
C ASN A 88 -21.58 -7.02 -7.95
N VAL A 89 -20.31 -7.36 -7.80
CA VAL A 89 -19.50 -7.03 -6.64
C VAL A 89 -18.54 -5.89 -7.03
N PRO A 90 -18.67 -4.69 -6.45
CA PRO A 90 -17.76 -3.59 -6.72
C PRO A 90 -16.36 -3.84 -6.14
N ALA A 91 -15.35 -3.16 -6.68
CA ALA A 91 -14.03 -3.09 -6.03
C ALA A 91 -14.14 -2.47 -4.63
N PRO A 92 -13.28 -2.86 -3.67
CA PRO A 92 -13.24 -2.24 -2.36
C PRO A 92 -12.71 -0.80 -2.47
N THR A 93 -13.03 0.03 -1.48
CA THR A 93 -12.57 1.43 -1.41
C THR A 93 -11.23 1.59 -0.70
N MET A 94 -10.45 0.51 -0.60
CA MET A 94 -9.12 0.53 0.00
C MET A 94 -8.13 1.31 -0.88
N THR A 95 -7.21 2.05 -0.26
CA THR A 95 -6.10 2.68 -0.97
C THR A 95 -5.09 1.64 -1.45
N ALA A 96 -4.22 1.99 -2.40
CA ALA A 96 -3.17 1.08 -2.87
C ALA A 96 -2.24 0.62 -1.72
N GLN A 97 -1.95 1.51 -0.76
CA GLN A 97 -1.14 1.17 0.42
C GLN A 97 -1.86 0.18 1.35
N GLN A 98 -3.17 0.37 1.59
CA GLN A 98 -3.97 -0.56 2.38
C GLN A 98 -4.05 -1.93 1.71
N ILE A 99 -4.20 -1.98 0.37
CA ILE A 99 -4.20 -3.23 -0.39
C ILE A 99 -2.85 -3.93 -0.27
N SER A 100 -1.73 -3.21 -0.44
CA SER A 100 -0.39 -3.79 -0.29
C SER A 100 -0.19 -4.37 1.11
N GLN A 101 -0.54 -3.60 2.14
CA GLN A 101 -0.41 -4.04 3.53
C GLN A 101 -1.25 -5.30 3.82
N ALA A 102 -2.49 -5.35 3.33
CA ALA A 102 -3.32 -6.54 3.51
C ALA A 102 -2.73 -7.77 2.79
N ILE A 103 -2.18 -7.59 1.59
CA ILE A 103 -1.52 -8.68 0.84
C ILE A 103 -0.29 -9.19 1.59
N ASP A 104 0.52 -8.29 2.15
CA ASP A 104 1.75 -8.67 2.84
C ASP A 104 1.46 -9.42 4.16
N LEU A 105 0.40 -9.03 4.88
CA LEU A 105 -0.08 -9.78 6.04
C LEU A 105 -0.62 -11.17 5.68
N VAL A 106 -1.39 -11.31 4.59
CA VAL A 106 -1.85 -12.63 4.12
C VAL A 106 -0.66 -13.51 3.70
N LYS A 107 0.39 -12.93 3.13
CA LYS A 107 1.62 -13.69 2.84
C LYS A 107 2.30 -14.18 4.10
N ASP A 108 2.34 -13.34 5.14
CA ASP A 108 2.92 -13.71 6.44
C ASP A 108 2.14 -14.87 7.09
N ASP A 109 0.80 -14.81 7.11
CA ASP A 109 -0.05 -15.89 7.65
C ASP A 109 0.18 -17.25 6.98
N PHE A 110 0.44 -17.25 5.67
CA PHE A 110 0.67 -18.46 4.87
C PHE A 110 2.16 -18.77 4.62
N ALA A 111 3.10 -18.02 5.22
CA ALA A 111 4.52 -18.12 4.92
C ALA A 111 5.11 -19.56 5.02
N PRO A 112 4.71 -20.42 5.97
CA PRO A 112 5.19 -21.80 6.04
C PRO A 112 4.77 -22.70 4.86
N PHE A 113 3.67 -22.36 4.19
CA PHE A 113 3.05 -23.20 3.17
C PHE A 113 3.50 -22.80 1.77
N ASN A 114 3.63 -23.76 0.85
CA ASN A 114 3.92 -23.45 -0.56
C ASN A 114 2.67 -22.93 -1.30
N ILE A 115 2.18 -21.77 -0.85
CA ILE A 115 1.04 -21.05 -1.41
C ILE A 115 1.56 -19.77 -2.04
N ARG A 116 1.48 -19.70 -3.36
CA ARG A 116 1.81 -18.51 -4.11
C ARG A 116 0.63 -17.55 -4.11
N ILE A 117 0.80 -16.36 -3.53
CA ILE A 117 -0.22 -15.31 -3.50
C ILE A 117 0.00 -14.31 -4.63
N THR A 118 -1.04 -14.04 -5.44
CA THR A 118 -0.96 -13.14 -6.58
C THR A 118 -2.20 -12.26 -6.71
N THR A 119 -2.02 -11.08 -7.30
CA THR A 119 -3.11 -10.21 -7.80
C THR A 119 -3.16 -10.18 -9.34
N ASN A 120 -2.33 -11.00 -10.00
CA ASN A 120 -2.30 -11.11 -11.45
C ASN A 120 -3.36 -12.11 -11.95
N TYR A 121 -4.42 -11.58 -12.55
CA TYR A 121 -5.51 -12.41 -13.06
C TYR A 121 -5.08 -13.36 -14.20
N ASN A 122 -4.11 -12.98 -15.03
CA ASN A 122 -3.63 -13.84 -16.12
C ASN A 122 -2.89 -15.07 -15.58
N GLU A 123 -2.14 -14.89 -14.49
CA GLU A 123 -1.50 -16.00 -13.77
C GLU A 123 -2.57 -16.96 -13.24
N PHE A 124 -3.59 -16.43 -12.56
CA PHE A 124 -4.74 -17.21 -12.08
C PHE A 124 -5.45 -17.99 -13.20
N LEU A 125 -5.69 -17.37 -14.36
CA LEU A 125 -6.32 -18.05 -15.49
C LEU A 125 -5.48 -19.20 -16.03
N SER A 126 -4.15 -19.06 -16.03
CA SER A 126 -3.22 -20.06 -16.53
C SER A 126 -2.98 -21.25 -15.59
N TYR A 127 -3.31 -21.10 -14.30
CA TYR A 127 -3.03 -22.11 -13.28
C TYR A 127 -4.07 -23.26 -13.30
N PRO A 128 -3.66 -24.52 -13.00
CA PRO A 128 -4.58 -25.65 -12.94
C PRO A 128 -5.73 -25.41 -11.96
N ILE A 129 -6.97 -25.66 -12.38
CA ILE A 129 -8.17 -25.39 -11.58
C ILE A 129 -8.13 -26.11 -10.22
N ALA A 130 -7.56 -27.32 -10.15
CA ALA A 130 -7.46 -28.12 -8.94
C ALA A 130 -6.46 -27.57 -7.89
N ASN A 131 -5.59 -26.65 -8.29
CA ASN A 131 -4.51 -26.10 -7.45
C ASN A 131 -4.59 -24.57 -7.32
N LYS A 132 -5.74 -23.96 -7.61
CA LYS A 132 -5.92 -22.52 -7.43
C LYS A 132 -7.12 -22.19 -6.56
N HIS A 133 -6.99 -21.13 -5.80
CA HIS A 133 -7.97 -20.57 -4.88
C HIS A 133 -8.20 -19.10 -5.22
N LEU A 134 -9.37 -18.60 -4.85
CA LEU A 134 -9.75 -17.22 -5.13
C LEU A 134 -10.44 -16.65 -3.89
N ASN A 135 -9.99 -15.49 -3.45
CA ASN A 135 -10.74 -14.64 -2.54
C ASN A 135 -11.10 -13.34 -3.27
N ILE A 136 -12.38 -12.96 -3.20
CA ILE A 136 -12.91 -11.75 -3.82
C ILE A 136 -13.12 -10.71 -2.72
N ILE A 137 -12.29 -9.68 -2.75
CA ILE A 137 -12.34 -8.57 -1.81
C ILE A 137 -13.27 -7.51 -2.40
N THR A 138 -14.34 -7.18 -1.70
CA THR A 138 -15.38 -6.25 -2.17
C THR A 138 -15.81 -5.30 -1.06
N THR A 139 -16.89 -4.56 -1.26
CA THR A 139 -17.35 -3.48 -0.39
C THR A 139 -18.08 -4.00 0.85
N LEU A 140 -19.42 -3.99 0.84
CA LEU A 140 -20.27 -4.34 1.98
C LEU A 140 -20.92 -5.71 1.78
N PRO A 141 -21.27 -6.42 2.86
CA PRO A 141 -21.90 -7.75 2.76
C PRO A 141 -23.21 -7.79 1.96
N SER A 142 -23.91 -6.65 1.93
CA SER A 142 -25.16 -6.48 1.19
C SER A 142 -25.02 -6.72 -0.32
N VAL A 143 -23.81 -6.64 -0.89
CA VAL A 143 -23.58 -6.93 -2.33
C VAL A 143 -23.83 -8.39 -2.69
N LEU A 144 -23.74 -9.30 -1.72
CA LEU A 144 -24.15 -10.71 -1.85
C LEU A 144 -25.50 -11.02 -1.19
N GLY A 145 -26.13 -10.03 -0.55
CA GLY A 145 -27.35 -10.21 0.23
C GLY A 145 -27.12 -10.73 1.65
N MET A 146 -25.89 -10.59 2.17
CA MET A 146 -25.52 -10.99 3.53
C MET A 146 -25.87 -9.91 4.56
N SER A 147 -25.92 -10.29 5.84
CA SER A 147 -26.19 -9.36 6.94
C SER A 147 -25.04 -8.34 7.09
N SER A 148 -25.35 -7.15 7.59
CA SER A 148 -24.37 -6.06 7.76
C SER A 148 -23.20 -6.40 8.68
N ASP A 149 -23.33 -7.42 9.52
CA ASP A 149 -22.29 -7.86 10.46
C ASP A 149 -21.41 -8.97 9.85
N THR A 150 -21.57 -9.36 8.59
CA THR A 150 -20.72 -10.41 7.98
C THR A 150 -19.36 -9.82 7.57
N GLY A 151 -18.25 -10.33 8.09
CA GLY A 151 -16.89 -9.89 7.70
C GLY A 151 -16.41 -10.51 6.39
N GLY A 152 -16.70 -11.80 6.21
CA GLY A 152 -16.41 -12.59 5.02
C GLY A 152 -17.38 -13.77 4.90
N VAL A 153 -17.27 -14.50 3.78
CA VAL A 153 -18.00 -15.75 3.59
C VAL A 153 -17.29 -16.67 2.59
N ALA A 154 -17.19 -17.95 2.92
CA ALA A 154 -16.58 -18.97 2.07
C ALA A 154 -17.46 -20.22 1.95
N PRO A 155 -17.42 -20.92 0.81
CA PRO A 155 -17.93 -22.28 0.75
C PRO A 155 -17.01 -23.21 1.55
N TRP A 156 -17.59 -24.22 2.19
CA TRP A 156 -16.89 -25.23 2.98
C TRP A 156 -17.45 -26.62 2.68
N ALA A 157 -16.61 -27.65 2.68
CA ALA A 157 -17.00 -29.02 2.36
C ALA A 157 -16.67 -30.04 3.46
N GLY A 158 -16.21 -29.58 4.63
CA GLY A 158 -15.85 -30.41 5.78
C GLY A 158 -14.38 -30.27 6.18
N ILE A 159 -14.05 -30.76 7.38
CA ILE A 159 -12.68 -30.71 7.89
C ILE A 159 -11.75 -31.54 7.00
N GLY A 160 -10.56 -30.99 6.68
CA GLY A 160 -9.54 -31.63 5.86
C GLY A 160 -9.94 -31.81 4.39
N THR A 161 -10.99 -31.12 3.95
CA THR A 161 -11.53 -31.21 2.59
C THR A 161 -11.28 -29.91 1.83
N ARG A 162 -10.43 -29.97 0.79
CA ARG A 162 -10.11 -28.81 -0.06
C ARG A 162 -11.16 -28.59 -1.13
N LEU A 163 -11.47 -27.31 -1.37
CA LEU A 163 -12.27 -26.81 -2.49
C LEU A 163 -11.37 -26.04 -3.46
N PHE A 164 -11.41 -26.37 -4.75
CA PHE A 164 -10.62 -25.66 -5.75
C PHE A 164 -11.45 -24.61 -6.50
N SER A 165 -10.86 -23.42 -6.69
CA SER A 165 -11.38 -22.31 -7.52
C SER A 165 -12.74 -21.74 -7.14
N ASN A 166 -13.40 -22.27 -6.11
CA ASN A 166 -14.61 -21.69 -5.52
C ASN A 166 -14.23 -20.40 -4.79
N PRO A 167 -14.83 -19.24 -5.13
CA PRO A 167 -14.47 -17.98 -4.51
C PRO A 167 -14.96 -17.92 -3.06
N SER A 168 -14.05 -17.60 -2.15
CA SER A 168 -14.40 -16.97 -0.88
C SER A 168 -14.51 -15.45 -1.04
N PHE A 169 -15.13 -14.77 -0.08
CA PHE A 169 -15.43 -13.35 -0.16
C PHE A 169 -15.03 -12.63 1.13
N THR A 170 -14.43 -11.45 0.98
CA THR A 170 -14.08 -10.57 2.10
C THR A 170 -14.70 -9.19 1.89
N PHE A 171 -15.41 -8.66 2.88
CA PHE A 171 -16.14 -7.40 2.79
C PHE A 171 -15.37 -6.25 3.45
N ALA A 172 -14.44 -5.65 2.71
CA ALA A 172 -13.49 -4.67 3.24
C ALA A 172 -14.15 -3.43 3.86
N GLN A 173 -15.26 -2.95 3.32
CA GLN A 173 -15.97 -1.80 3.92
C GLN A 173 -16.68 -2.18 5.22
N GLY A 174 -17.04 -3.46 5.42
CA GLY A 174 -17.55 -3.96 6.69
C GLY A 174 -16.56 -3.73 7.84
N TRP A 175 -15.27 -3.73 7.52
CA TRP A 175 -14.16 -3.46 8.43
C TRP A 175 -13.63 -2.02 8.37
N GLY A 176 -14.35 -1.10 7.75
CA GLY A 176 -13.89 0.28 7.57
C GLY A 176 -12.63 0.40 6.71
N ASN A 177 -12.35 -0.58 5.85
CA ASN A 177 -11.14 -0.70 5.03
C ASN A 177 -9.84 -0.85 5.85
N ASN A 178 -9.91 -1.37 7.08
CA ASN A 178 -8.72 -1.67 7.88
C ASN A 178 -7.95 -2.86 7.25
N PRO A 179 -6.68 -2.67 6.82
CA PRO A 179 -5.91 -3.72 6.14
C PRO A 179 -5.62 -4.95 7.00
N ILE A 180 -5.49 -4.80 8.33
CA ILE A 180 -5.27 -5.91 9.26
C ILE A 180 -6.53 -6.78 9.34
N ALA A 181 -7.69 -6.15 9.53
CA ALA A 181 -8.97 -6.87 9.58
C ALA A 181 -9.34 -7.53 8.25
N VAL A 182 -9.00 -6.88 7.14
CA VAL A 182 -9.18 -7.46 5.81
C VAL A 182 -8.26 -8.66 5.60
N ALA A 183 -6.98 -8.58 5.98
CA ALA A 183 -6.04 -9.68 5.85
C ALA A 183 -6.47 -10.90 6.67
N ASP A 184 -6.76 -10.71 7.96
CA ASP A 184 -7.24 -11.77 8.86
C ASP A 184 -8.50 -12.46 8.30
N THR A 185 -9.45 -11.67 7.79
CA THR A 185 -10.64 -12.22 7.13
C THR A 185 -10.30 -12.98 5.84
N ILE A 186 -9.36 -12.49 5.02
CA ILE A 186 -8.93 -13.24 3.82
C ILE A 186 -8.37 -14.59 4.24
N SER A 187 -7.46 -14.63 5.21
CA SER A 187 -6.82 -15.86 5.70
C SER A 187 -7.84 -16.83 6.30
N HIS A 188 -8.78 -16.33 7.12
CA HIS A 188 -9.90 -17.10 7.68
C HIS A 188 -10.76 -17.76 6.58
N GLU A 189 -11.23 -16.96 5.63
CA GLU A 189 -12.15 -17.42 4.59
C GLU A 189 -11.46 -18.34 3.57
N VAL A 190 -10.17 -18.12 3.31
CA VAL A 190 -9.35 -19.06 2.54
C VAL A 190 -9.14 -20.36 3.32
N GLY A 191 -8.95 -20.29 4.64
CA GLY A 191 -8.87 -21.45 5.53
C GLY A 191 -10.06 -22.40 5.35
N HIS A 192 -11.27 -21.88 5.24
CA HIS A 192 -12.45 -22.70 4.90
C HIS A 192 -12.33 -23.40 3.54
N THR A 193 -11.83 -22.72 2.51
CA THR A 193 -11.61 -23.38 1.21
C THR A 193 -10.52 -24.46 1.26
N LEU A 194 -9.68 -24.43 2.28
CA LEU A 194 -8.65 -25.44 2.59
C LEU A 194 -9.12 -26.47 3.62
N GLY A 195 -10.41 -26.45 4.00
CA GLY A 195 -10.98 -27.46 4.88
C GLY A 195 -10.75 -27.19 6.37
N LEU A 196 -10.49 -25.96 6.78
CA LEU A 196 -10.47 -25.56 8.19
C LEU A 196 -11.87 -25.22 8.70
N ALA A 197 -12.09 -25.45 10.00
CA ALA A 197 -13.33 -25.12 10.70
C ALA A 197 -13.10 -23.97 11.68
N HIS A 198 -14.17 -23.33 12.15
CA HIS A 198 -14.04 -22.33 13.21
C HIS A 198 -13.41 -22.92 14.46
N GLN A 199 -12.52 -22.14 15.06
CA GLN A 199 -11.90 -22.47 16.32
C GLN A 199 -12.88 -22.16 17.45
N VAL A 200 -13.25 -23.17 18.23
CA VAL A 200 -14.32 -23.08 19.23
C VAL A 200 -13.80 -22.82 20.64
N HIS A 201 -14.56 -22.02 21.41
CA HIS A 201 -14.31 -21.81 22.84
C HIS A 201 -15.04 -22.85 23.69
N PHE A 202 -14.29 -23.53 24.55
CA PHE A 202 -14.80 -24.54 25.48
C PHE A 202 -14.58 -24.12 26.94
N THR A 203 -15.37 -24.70 27.82
CA THR A 203 -15.07 -24.76 29.26
C THR A 203 -13.86 -25.67 29.50
N ALA A 204 -13.23 -25.57 30.68
CA ALA A 204 -12.11 -26.41 31.09
C ALA A 204 -12.40 -27.94 31.07
N ASN A 205 -13.66 -28.35 30.99
CA ASN A 205 -14.09 -29.76 30.88
C ASN A 205 -14.57 -30.11 29.46
N CYS A 206 -14.17 -29.35 28.44
CA CYS A 206 -14.57 -29.51 27.03
C CYS A 206 -16.09 -29.43 26.75
N GLY A 207 -16.83 -28.69 27.57
CA GLY A 207 -18.20 -28.29 27.24
C GLY A 207 -18.20 -27.05 26.33
N PHE A 208 -18.95 -27.09 25.22
CA PHE A 208 -19.10 -25.98 24.27
C PHE A 208 -19.60 -24.69 24.92
N ILE A 209 -18.99 -23.55 24.57
CA ILE A 209 -19.45 -22.21 24.97
C ILE A 209 -19.91 -21.42 23.74
N PHE A 210 -19.01 -21.17 22.80
CA PHE A 210 -19.27 -20.38 21.59
C PHE A 210 -18.32 -20.77 20.46
N GLU A 211 -18.78 -20.61 19.22
CA GLU A 211 -18.19 -21.16 18.01
C GLU A 211 -16.88 -20.49 17.56
N TYR A 212 -16.69 -19.20 17.84
CA TYR A 212 -15.45 -18.49 17.54
C TYR A 212 -14.70 -18.17 18.82
N HIS A 213 -13.50 -18.70 18.95
CA HIS A 213 -12.68 -18.53 20.14
C HIS A 213 -12.25 -17.06 20.25
N PRO A 214 -12.56 -16.37 21.36
CA PRO A 214 -12.11 -14.99 21.57
C PRO A 214 -10.58 -14.91 21.62
N THR A 215 -10.03 -13.76 21.25
CA THR A 215 -8.61 -13.45 21.47
C THR A 215 -8.20 -13.73 22.92
N ILE A 216 -7.02 -14.31 23.11
CA ILE A 216 -6.46 -14.64 24.42
C ILE A 216 -5.42 -13.56 24.80
N GLY A 217 -5.59 -12.92 25.95
CA GLY A 217 -4.68 -11.87 26.40
C GLY A 217 -4.90 -10.51 25.72
N THR A 218 -4.03 -9.54 26.02
CA THR A 218 -4.06 -8.17 25.48
C THR A 218 -2.65 -7.66 25.20
N GLY A 219 -2.54 -6.60 24.40
CA GLY A 219 -1.25 -5.98 24.05
C GLY A 219 -0.52 -6.70 22.89
N PRO A 220 0.78 -6.40 22.68
CA PRO A 220 1.56 -6.91 21.54
C PRO A 220 1.69 -8.43 21.43
N LEU A 221 1.59 -9.14 22.56
CA LEU A 221 1.62 -10.60 22.62
C LEU A 221 0.23 -11.22 22.86
N GLY A 222 -0.83 -10.42 22.78
CA GLY A 222 -2.20 -10.94 22.76
C GLY A 222 -2.36 -11.86 21.54
N PHE A 223 -3.10 -12.95 21.68
CA PHE A 223 -3.15 -13.98 20.66
C PHE A 223 -4.52 -14.06 19.99
N GLY A 224 -4.53 -14.02 18.66
CA GLY A 224 -5.70 -14.10 17.80
C GLY A 224 -5.64 -15.35 16.94
N GLN A 225 -6.62 -16.24 17.12
CA GLN A 225 -6.75 -17.41 16.26
C GLN A 225 -7.26 -16.98 14.87
N ILE A 226 -6.56 -17.32 13.78
CA ILE A 226 -7.02 -17.01 12.41
C ILE A 226 -8.41 -17.59 12.13
N MET A 227 -8.69 -18.83 12.57
CA MET A 227 -10.02 -19.45 12.44
C MET A 227 -10.98 -19.11 13.60
N GLY A 228 -10.58 -18.21 14.50
CA GLY A 228 -11.37 -17.81 15.66
C GLY A 228 -11.87 -16.37 15.54
N PHE A 229 -11.89 -15.67 16.67
CA PHE A 229 -12.50 -14.37 16.79
C PHE A 229 -11.45 -13.25 16.90
N GLY A 230 -10.63 -13.12 15.85
CA GLY A 230 -9.40 -12.33 15.87
C GLY A 230 -9.59 -10.83 16.11
N LEU A 231 -10.61 -10.18 15.54
CA LEU A 231 -10.64 -8.71 15.44
C LEU A 231 -12.03 -8.10 15.61
N GLN A 232 -12.45 -7.80 16.84
CA GLN A 232 -13.77 -7.16 17.07
C GLN A 232 -13.76 -5.62 17.20
N ASP A 233 -12.62 -4.93 17.34
CA ASP A 233 -12.70 -3.51 17.74
C ASP A 233 -11.59 -2.52 17.26
N ASN A 234 -10.83 -2.80 16.19
CA ASN A 234 -9.70 -1.92 15.77
C ASN A 234 -8.63 -1.69 16.87
N LEU A 235 -8.68 -2.45 17.97
CA LEU A 235 -7.81 -2.33 19.15
C LEU A 235 -6.88 -3.53 19.33
N TYR A 236 -6.99 -4.54 18.46
CA TYR A 236 -6.09 -5.67 18.50
C TYR A 236 -4.70 -5.25 18.03
N GLN A 237 -3.72 -5.44 18.90
CA GLN A 237 -2.32 -5.11 18.66
C GLN A 237 -1.43 -6.36 18.75
N GLY A 238 -2.03 -7.55 18.79
CA GLY A 238 -1.37 -8.82 19.09
C GLY A 238 -0.93 -9.63 17.88
N ILE A 239 -0.51 -10.87 18.14
CA ILE A 239 -0.05 -11.89 17.19
C ILE A 239 -1.22 -12.76 16.67
N SER A 240 -1.45 -12.77 15.35
CA SER A 240 -2.39 -13.72 14.72
C SER A 240 -1.66 -14.95 14.19
N ASN A 241 -2.14 -16.17 14.48
CA ASN A 241 -1.54 -17.40 13.94
C ASN A 241 -2.55 -18.56 13.92
N TRP A 242 -2.17 -19.67 13.27
CA TRP A 242 -2.92 -20.93 13.26
C TRP A 242 -2.96 -21.54 14.65
N TRP A 243 -4.10 -22.08 15.06
CA TRP A 243 -4.31 -22.53 16.44
C TRP A 243 -4.51 -24.03 16.57
N SER A 244 -4.21 -24.51 17.77
CA SER A 244 -4.42 -25.89 18.23
C SER A 244 -5.59 -25.95 19.21
N GLN A 245 -6.71 -26.53 18.80
CA GLN A 245 -7.84 -26.79 19.69
C GLN A 245 -7.52 -27.90 20.70
N GLU A 246 -7.40 -27.55 21.98
CA GLU A 246 -7.12 -28.53 23.04
C GLU A 246 -8.22 -29.60 23.23
N CYS A 247 -9.49 -29.23 23.00
CA CYS A 247 -10.63 -30.11 23.22
C CYS A 247 -10.99 -30.95 21.99
N PRO A 248 -11.42 -32.21 22.15
CA PRO A 248 -11.83 -33.03 21.02
C PRO A 248 -13.03 -32.45 20.25
N HIS A 249 -12.94 -32.39 18.92
CA HIS A 249 -14.07 -31.95 18.12
C HIS A 249 -15.22 -32.98 18.18
N PRO A 250 -16.45 -32.60 18.55
CA PRO A 250 -17.52 -33.58 18.81
C PRO A 250 -17.98 -34.41 17.62
N GLN A 251 -17.75 -33.93 16.39
CA GLN A 251 -18.07 -34.65 15.15
C GLN A 251 -16.89 -35.39 14.52
N TYR A 252 -15.66 -34.92 14.70
CA TYR A 252 -14.48 -35.40 13.95
C TYR A 252 -13.45 -36.12 14.85
N GLY A 253 -13.58 -35.99 16.18
CA GLY A 253 -12.69 -36.60 17.17
C GLY A 253 -11.32 -35.94 17.26
N GLY A 254 -10.65 -36.08 18.41
CA GLY A 254 -9.29 -35.55 18.66
C GLY A 254 -9.19 -34.01 18.70
N PRO A 255 -8.11 -33.46 19.28
CA PRO A 255 -7.67 -32.08 19.07
C PRO A 255 -7.53 -31.75 17.57
N LEU A 256 -7.92 -30.55 17.17
CA LEU A 256 -7.76 -30.06 15.79
C LEU A 256 -6.61 -29.06 15.74
N HIS A 257 -5.67 -29.28 14.82
CA HIS A 257 -4.53 -28.39 14.59
C HIS A 257 -4.65 -27.80 13.18
N ASP A 258 -4.93 -26.50 13.09
CA ASP A 258 -5.12 -25.83 11.78
C ASP A 258 -3.90 -26.00 10.88
N PHE A 259 -2.69 -25.85 11.46
CA PHE A 259 -1.42 -26.03 10.76
C PHE A 259 -1.25 -27.44 10.18
N GLU A 260 -1.55 -28.48 10.96
CA GLU A 260 -1.48 -29.87 10.49
C GLU A 260 -2.53 -30.16 9.41
N LEU A 261 -3.73 -29.59 9.55
CA LEU A 261 -4.78 -29.72 8.54
C LEU A 261 -4.39 -29.04 7.23
N LEU A 262 -3.77 -27.86 7.28
CA LEU A 262 -3.26 -27.14 6.12
C LEU A 262 -2.09 -27.85 5.44
N SER A 263 -1.13 -28.38 6.20
CA SER A 263 0.02 -29.13 5.65
C SER A 263 -0.40 -30.45 4.99
N ASN A 264 -1.59 -30.98 5.33
CA ASN A 264 -2.21 -32.08 4.58
C ASN A 264 -2.81 -31.62 3.23
N GLN A 265 -3.07 -30.33 3.03
CA GLN A 265 -3.61 -29.78 1.77
C GLN A 265 -2.54 -29.31 0.80
N VAL A 266 -1.43 -28.75 1.31
CA VAL A 266 -0.33 -28.17 0.55
C VAL A 266 0.99 -28.44 1.26
N VAL A 267 2.04 -28.75 0.50
CA VAL A 267 3.36 -29.00 1.10
C VAL A 267 3.91 -27.73 1.75
N LEU A 268 4.68 -27.91 2.82
CA LEU A 268 5.45 -26.83 3.43
C LEU A 268 6.58 -26.39 2.49
N LEU A 269 7.05 -25.15 2.66
CA LEU A 269 8.29 -24.73 2.03
C LEU A 269 9.47 -25.52 2.64
N PRO A 270 10.55 -25.78 1.88
CA PRO A 270 11.76 -26.34 2.44
C PRO A 270 12.33 -25.44 3.54
N ASP A 271 12.83 -26.07 4.60
CA ASP A 271 13.57 -25.42 5.69
C ASP A 271 14.66 -24.49 5.13
N ASP A 272 14.60 -23.20 5.49
CA ASP A 272 15.46 -22.16 4.94
C ASP A 272 16.75 -21.97 5.75
N PHE A 273 16.73 -22.30 7.03
CA PHE A 273 17.89 -22.33 7.91
C PHE A 273 17.95 -23.60 8.76
N PRO A 274 19.13 -24.17 8.96
CA PRO A 274 19.25 -25.45 9.62
C PRO A 274 18.91 -25.37 11.12
N ASN A 275 18.24 -26.41 11.59
CA ASN A 275 17.90 -26.69 12.98
C ASN A 275 19.08 -26.98 13.96
N SER A 276 20.33 -26.79 13.54
CA SER A 276 21.49 -27.01 14.41
C SER A 276 22.68 -26.10 14.13
N ALA A 277 23.37 -25.66 15.20
CA ALA A 277 24.57 -24.82 15.11
C ALA A 277 25.69 -25.45 14.26
N SER A 278 25.88 -26.77 14.35
CA SER A 278 26.90 -27.48 13.55
C SER A 278 26.66 -27.41 12.04
N LEU A 279 25.43 -27.08 11.63
CA LEU A 279 25.03 -26.96 10.23
C LEU A 279 24.76 -25.51 9.82
N ALA A 280 24.85 -24.54 10.74
CA ALA A 280 24.61 -23.11 10.51
C ALA A 280 25.39 -22.62 9.27
N SER A 281 24.67 -22.56 8.15
CA SER A 281 25.16 -22.35 6.78
C SER A 281 26.19 -23.37 6.23
N PRO A 282 25.81 -24.18 5.22
CA PRO A 282 26.75 -24.90 4.36
C PRO A 282 27.62 -24.02 3.43
N GLU A 283 27.30 -22.72 3.26
CA GLU A 283 27.89 -21.84 2.22
C GLU A 283 28.55 -20.53 2.73
N GLY A 284 28.72 -20.33 4.03
CA GLY A 284 29.40 -19.14 4.59
C GLY A 284 28.46 -18.11 5.24
N THR A 285 29.00 -16.97 5.63
CA THR A 285 28.37 -15.94 6.48
C THR A 285 27.17 -15.27 5.80
N THR A 286 26.04 -15.15 6.50
CA THR A 286 24.81 -14.49 6.03
C THR A 286 24.94 -12.97 6.06
N THR A 287 24.51 -12.30 4.99
CA THR A 287 24.43 -10.83 4.93
C THR A 287 23.10 -10.34 5.48
N LEU A 288 23.11 -9.33 6.34
CA LEU A 288 21.92 -8.72 6.93
C LEU A 288 21.42 -7.51 6.10
N PRO A 289 20.10 -7.21 6.07
CA PRO A 289 19.03 -7.94 6.74
C PRO A 289 18.72 -9.27 6.03
N VAL A 290 18.24 -10.24 6.80
CA VAL A 290 17.81 -11.55 6.30
C VAL A 290 16.44 -11.90 6.84
N THR A 291 15.65 -12.59 6.03
CA THR A 291 14.34 -13.10 6.40
C THR A 291 14.43 -14.62 6.54
N GLY A 292 13.82 -15.17 7.58
CA GLY A 292 13.64 -16.61 7.79
C GLY A 292 12.19 -16.97 8.05
N VAL A 293 11.85 -18.25 7.93
CA VAL A 293 10.52 -18.82 8.18
C VAL A 293 10.65 -19.98 9.14
N LEU A 294 10.06 -19.86 10.33
CA LEU A 294 9.84 -21.00 11.22
C LEU A 294 8.69 -21.82 10.64
N GLY A 295 9.03 -22.82 9.84
CA GLY A 295 8.14 -23.50 8.90
C GLY A 295 7.49 -24.76 9.44
N GLU A 296 8.01 -25.33 10.53
CA GLU A 296 7.50 -26.58 11.14
C GLU A 296 7.26 -26.45 12.66
N SER A 297 6.57 -27.43 13.22
CA SER A 297 6.31 -27.46 14.67
C SER A 297 7.63 -27.60 15.45
N GLY A 298 7.93 -26.59 16.26
CA GLY A 298 9.17 -26.53 17.05
C GLY A 298 10.42 -26.22 16.23
N ASP A 299 10.26 -25.64 15.05
CA ASP A 299 11.35 -25.23 14.17
C ASP A 299 12.29 -24.20 14.81
N VAL A 300 13.55 -24.26 14.39
CA VAL A 300 14.66 -23.48 14.92
C VAL A 300 15.61 -23.15 13.79
N ASP A 301 15.96 -21.87 13.66
CA ASP A 301 16.86 -21.43 12.61
C ASP A 301 18.21 -21.06 13.19
N PHE A 302 19.29 -21.70 12.72
CA PHE A 302 20.65 -21.24 13.01
C PHE A 302 21.26 -20.47 11.83
N ILE A 303 21.48 -19.17 12.06
CA ILE A 303 22.03 -18.22 11.10
C ILE A 303 23.45 -17.84 11.53
N ARG A 304 24.44 -18.05 10.65
CA ARG A 304 25.82 -17.58 10.90
C ARG A 304 26.01 -16.15 10.41
N VAL A 305 26.35 -15.24 11.31
CA VAL A 305 26.73 -13.85 11.00
C VAL A 305 28.22 -13.65 11.28
N ASP A 306 28.90 -12.78 10.52
CA ASP A 306 30.27 -12.37 10.80
C ASP A 306 30.35 -10.85 10.84
N LEU A 307 30.49 -10.33 12.05
CA LEU A 307 30.38 -8.91 12.33
C LEU A 307 31.77 -8.31 12.55
N THR A 308 32.11 -7.29 11.78
CA THR A 308 33.42 -6.60 11.92
C THR A 308 33.61 -5.94 13.29
N THR A 309 32.53 -5.42 13.85
CA THR A 309 32.41 -4.90 15.21
C THR A 309 31.15 -5.48 15.84
N GLY A 310 31.16 -5.79 17.14
CA GLY A 310 29.94 -6.27 17.80
C GLY A 310 28.84 -5.23 17.66
N THR A 311 27.59 -5.63 17.52
CA THR A 311 26.47 -4.71 17.20
C THR A 311 25.19 -5.17 17.90
N THR A 312 24.13 -4.37 17.80
CA THR A 312 22.78 -4.81 18.17
C THR A 312 22.08 -5.34 16.93
N LEU A 313 21.62 -6.59 16.98
CA LEU A 313 20.68 -7.13 16.00
C LEU A 313 19.25 -7.07 16.55
N ALA A 314 18.28 -6.97 15.64
CA ALA A 314 16.86 -7.09 15.95
C ALA A 314 16.28 -8.27 15.19
N ALA A 315 15.62 -9.20 15.90
CA ALA A 315 14.73 -10.17 15.30
C ALA A 315 13.29 -9.69 15.50
N THR A 316 12.55 -9.52 14.42
CA THR A 316 11.19 -8.97 14.42
C THR A 316 10.23 -9.86 13.65
N SER A 317 9.03 -10.08 14.17
CA SER A 317 7.91 -10.69 13.45
C SER A 317 6.60 -9.95 13.72
N GLY A 318 5.64 -10.12 12.81
CA GLY A 318 4.26 -9.68 12.97
C GLY A 318 3.31 -10.74 13.52
N ASN A 319 3.68 -12.02 13.48
CA ASN A 319 2.77 -13.15 13.71
C ASN A 319 3.33 -14.29 14.59
N ILE A 320 4.54 -14.13 15.14
CA ILE A 320 5.12 -15.05 16.12
C ILE A 320 5.84 -14.28 17.24
N ASP A 321 5.84 -14.86 18.44
CA ASP A 321 6.67 -14.40 19.54
C ASP A 321 8.06 -15.02 19.40
N ILE A 322 9.13 -14.23 19.55
CA ILE A 322 10.49 -14.62 19.14
C ILE A 322 11.45 -14.65 20.33
N GLU A 323 12.22 -15.74 20.40
CA GLU A 323 13.44 -15.81 21.19
C GLU A 323 14.66 -15.87 20.26
N ALA A 324 15.69 -15.09 20.60
CA ALA A 324 16.99 -15.14 19.94
C ALA A 324 18.08 -15.61 20.91
N SER A 325 18.96 -16.50 20.47
CA SER A 325 20.15 -16.91 21.24
C SER A 325 21.41 -16.74 20.40
N VAL A 326 22.51 -16.36 21.05
CA VAL A 326 23.80 -16.15 20.41
C VAL A 326 24.77 -17.22 20.89
N PHE A 327 25.47 -17.85 19.95
CA PHE A 327 26.45 -18.89 20.19
C PHE A 327 27.79 -18.54 19.54
N GLU A 328 28.88 -19.04 20.13
CA GLU A 328 30.13 -19.21 19.41
C GLU A 328 29.96 -20.27 18.30
N THR A 329 30.82 -20.21 17.28
CA THR A 329 30.76 -21.13 16.12
C THR A 329 31.04 -22.61 16.46
N ASP A 330 31.52 -22.89 17.68
CA ASP A 330 31.69 -24.25 18.21
C ASP A 330 30.45 -24.77 18.96
N GLY A 331 29.38 -23.97 19.01
CA GLY A 331 28.12 -24.28 19.70
C GLY A 331 28.09 -23.85 21.17
N THR A 332 29.11 -23.15 21.69
CA THR A 332 29.10 -22.63 23.06
C THR A 332 28.07 -21.49 23.20
N PRO A 333 27.09 -21.56 24.12
CA PRO A 333 26.10 -20.49 24.29
C PRO A 333 26.73 -19.24 24.91
N ILE A 334 26.41 -18.07 24.35
CA ILE A 334 26.81 -16.76 24.89
C ILE A 334 25.66 -16.17 25.70
N ALA A 335 24.49 -16.00 25.07
CA ALA A 335 23.32 -15.41 25.70
C ALA A 335 22.03 -15.83 25.00
N THR A 336 20.90 -15.69 25.70
CA THR A 336 19.54 -15.88 25.16
C THR A 336 18.70 -14.68 25.55
N PHE A 337 17.91 -14.21 24.59
CA PHE A 337 17.17 -12.96 24.65
C PHE A 337 15.72 -13.24 24.24
N ASN A 338 14.80 -12.74 25.04
CA ASN A 338 13.37 -12.78 24.81
C ASN A 338 12.80 -11.49 25.43
N ASP A 339 11.92 -10.80 24.71
CA ASP A 339 11.15 -9.70 25.27
C ASP A 339 9.74 -10.21 25.62
N PRO A 340 9.42 -10.38 26.92
CA PRO A 340 8.13 -10.94 27.34
C PRO A 340 6.94 -9.99 27.09
N LEU A 341 7.15 -8.83 26.47
CA LEU A 341 6.12 -7.84 26.15
C LEU A 341 6.01 -7.54 24.64
N SER A 342 6.85 -8.13 23.79
CA SER A 342 6.98 -7.74 22.38
C SER A 342 7.30 -8.93 21.47
N PRO A 343 6.70 -9.06 20.27
CA PRO A 343 7.02 -10.08 19.27
C PRO A 343 8.36 -9.79 18.54
N SER A 344 9.26 -9.08 19.21
CA SER A 344 10.50 -8.57 18.66
C SER A 344 11.51 -8.45 19.77
N VAL A 345 12.74 -8.87 19.49
CA VAL A 345 13.83 -8.85 20.45
C VAL A 345 15.06 -8.19 19.84
N ASN A 346 15.60 -7.23 20.57
CA ASN A 346 16.90 -6.65 20.28
C ASN A 346 17.95 -7.35 21.14
N PHE A 347 19.03 -7.80 20.51
CA PHE A 347 20.06 -8.57 21.18
C PHE A 347 21.44 -8.23 20.63
N LEU A 348 22.43 -8.38 21.49
CA LEU A 348 23.80 -8.01 21.16
C LEU A 348 24.55 -9.22 20.64
N VAL A 349 25.33 -8.97 19.59
CA VAL A 349 26.19 -9.96 18.97
C VAL A 349 27.62 -9.42 19.00
N PRO A 350 28.57 -10.09 19.67
CA PRO A 350 29.98 -9.69 19.66
C PRO A 350 30.59 -9.71 18.25
N SER A 351 31.75 -9.06 18.08
CA SER A 351 32.48 -9.11 16.80
C SER A 351 32.98 -10.52 16.48
N GLY A 352 33.25 -10.74 15.20
CA GLY A 352 33.65 -12.01 14.62
C GLY A 352 32.45 -12.90 14.28
N PRO A 353 32.72 -14.14 13.87
CA PRO A 353 31.67 -15.06 13.48
C PRO A 353 30.90 -15.56 14.72
N LYS A 354 29.57 -15.53 14.62
CA LYS A 354 28.62 -15.96 15.64
C LYS A 354 27.45 -16.70 15.00
N ASP A 355 26.95 -17.71 15.69
CA ASP A 355 25.74 -18.43 15.27
C ASP A 355 24.56 -17.90 16.07
N ILE A 356 23.56 -17.39 15.37
CA ILE A 356 22.32 -16.84 15.92
C ILE A 356 21.25 -17.89 15.77
N ARG A 357 20.65 -18.31 16.87
CA ARG A 357 19.48 -19.17 16.88
C ARG A 357 18.23 -18.34 17.02
N ILE A 358 17.30 -18.47 16.08
CA ILE A 358 15.96 -17.91 16.17
C ILE A 358 14.97 -19.05 16.37
N ARG A 359 14.01 -18.88 17.28
CA ARG A 359 12.89 -19.82 17.47
C ARG A 359 11.68 -19.10 18.05
N ALA A 360 10.53 -19.75 17.97
CA ALA A 360 9.34 -19.26 18.65
C ALA A 360 9.47 -19.34 20.18
N ALA A 361 8.87 -18.36 20.88
CA ALA A 361 8.84 -18.27 22.33
C ALA A 361 7.43 -18.56 22.87
N SER A 362 7.31 -19.48 23.83
CA SER A 362 6.02 -19.70 24.49
C SER A 362 5.73 -18.50 25.40
N ASN A 363 4.49 -18.02 25.41
CA ASN A 363 4.04 -16.96 26.30
C ASN A 363 2.77 -17.37 27.06
N ALA A 364 2.22 -16.44 27.83
CA ALA A 364 1.05 -16.72 28.67
C ALA A 364 -0.22 -17.07 27.86
N ASN A 365 -0.25 -16.77 26.55
CA ASN A 365 -1.42 -16.90 25.71
C ASN A 365 -1.33 -18.05 24.70
N MET A 366 -0.11 -18.48 24.33
CA MET A 366 0.12 -19.50 23.31
C MET A 366 1.47 -20.21 23.50
N ASP A 367 1.51 -21.49 23.14
CA ASP A 367 2.73 -22.30 23.15
C ASP A 367 3.52 -22.20 21.84
N ALA A 368 4.85 -22.13 21.93
CA ALA A 368 5.79 -22.01 20.80
C ALA A 368 5.71 -23.17 19.81
N GLN A 369 5.27 -24.36 20.25
CA GLN A 369 5.25 -25.57 19.43
C GLN A 369 4.49 -25.39 18.10
N PHE A 370 3.48 -24.52 18.06
CA PHE A 370 2.64 -24.30 16.88
C PHE A 370 2.69 -22.85 16.37
N MET A 371 3.66 -22.06 16.86
CA MET A 371 3.93 -20.72 16.34
C MET A 371 4.86 -20.83 15.14
N THR A 372 4.27 -20.93 13.96
CA THR A 372 5.00 -20.93 12.69
C THR A 372 4.79 -19.61 11.97
N GLY A 373 5.81 -19.05 11.33
CA GLY A 373 5.69 -17.73 10.71
C GLY A 373 7.03 -17.15 10.29
N GLN A 374 6.97 -15.98 9.66
CA GLN A 374 8.15 -15.31 9.14
C GLN A 374 8.76 -14.39 10.22
N TYR A 375 10.08 -14.24 10.19
CA TYR A 375 10.79 -13.20 10.91
C TYR A 375 11.83 -12.50 10.04
N THR A 376 12.29 -11.34 10.49
CA THR A 376 13.40 -10.62 9.88
C THR A 376 14.47 -10.32 10.92
N LEU A 377 15.72 -10.63 10.59
CA LEU A 377 16.91 -10.30 11.35
C LEU A 377 17.62 -9.10 10.71
N THR A 378 17.79 -8.01 11.46
CA THR A 378 18.36 -6.74 10.97
C THR A 378 19.48 -6.25 11.87
N ASP A 379 20.52 -5.65 11.30
CA ASP A 379 21.57 -4.94 12.04
C ASP A 379 21.12 -3.50 12.35
N LEU A 380 21.04 -3.15 13.64
CA LEU A 380 20.68 -1.81 14.11
C LEU A 380 21.90 -0.90 14.31
N GLY A 381 23.13 -1.41 14.15
CA GLY A 381 24.38 -0.71 14.40
C GLY A 381 24.79 -0.66 15.87
N GLN A 382 26.05 -0.30 16.14
CA GLN A 382 26.49 0.04 17.51
C GLN A 382 25.92 1.40 17.92
N THR A 383 25.20 1.43 19.03
CA THR A 383 24.74 2.66 19.67
C THR A 383 25.50 2.84 20.99
N CYS A 384 25.92 4.08 21.29
CA CYS A 384 26.47 4.40 22.59
C CYS A 384 25.42 4.19 23.70
N ALA A 385 25.86 3.88 24.93
CA ALA A 385 24.92 3.75 26.04
C ALA A 385 24.28 5.11 26.34
N SER A 386 22.95 5.19 26.32
CA SER A 386 22.23 6.41 26.71
C SER A 386 22.67 6.87 28.10
N LEU A 387 23.05 8.14 28.24
CA LEU A 387 23.51 8.69 29.52
C LEU A 387 22.31 8.86 30.47
N PRO A 388 22.27 8.16 31.63
CA PRO A 388 21.23 8.41 32.62
C PRO A 388 21.24 9.88 33.06
N PRO A 389 20.06 10.53 33.17
CA PRO A 389 19.97 11.98 33.41
C PRO A 389 20.41 12.40 34.83
N ASP A 390 20.51 11.46 35.75
CA ASP A 390 20.85 11.64 37.17
C ASP A 390 22.35 11.51 37.48
N ILE A 391 23.18 11.72 36.46
CA ILE A 391 24.65 11.78 36.55
C ILE A 391 25.10 13.02 37.35
N ASP A 392 26.08 12.84 38.23
CA ASP A 392 26.65 13.94 39.05
C ASP A 392 28.18 14.02 38.94
N GLY A 393 28.82 13.05 38.29
CA GLY A 393 30.20 13.17 37.86
C GLY A 393 30.57 12.09 36.85
N TRP A 394 31.31 12.45 35.81
CA TRP A 394 31.84 11.52 34.81
C TRP A 394 33.24 11.93 34.34
N TRP A 395 34.23 11.14 34.74
CA TRP A 395 35.64 11.33 34.40
C TRP A 395 36.04 10.39 33.28
N LYS A 396 35.98 10.89 32.04
CA LYS A 396 36.38 10.15 30.83
C LYS A 396 37.88 9.83 30.77
N SER A 397 38.71 10.52 31.56
CA SER A 397 40.16 10.31 31.60
C SER A 397 40.90 10.53 30.25
N ASP A 398 40.28 11.28 29.33
CA ASP A 398 40.82 11.62 28.02
C ASP A 398 41.92 12.71 28.08
N GLY A 399 43.09 12.32 28.60
CA GLY A 399 44.29 13.17 28.70
C GLY A 399 44.25 14.19 29.84
N ASN A 400 43.21 14.17 30.67
CA ASN A 400 43.07 14.99 31.88
C ASN A 400 42.09 14.34 32.87
N ALA A 401 42.03 14.87 34.09
CA ALA A 401 41.16 14.38 35.16
C ALA A 401 39.87 15.23 35.33
N ASN A 402 39.41 15.90 34.27
CA ASN A 402 38.21 16.72 34.33
C ASN A 402 36.95 15.85 34.29
N ASP A 403 35.91 16.34 34.97
CA ASP A 403 34.57 15.79 34.91
C ASP A 403 33.81 16.46 33.74
N ILE A 404 32.96 15.70 33.03
CA ILE A 404 32.22 16.20 31.86
C ILE A 404 31.23 17.32 32.22
N LEU A 405 30.71 17.32 33.45
CA LEU A 405 29.79 18.36 33.94
C LEU A 405 30.56 19.64 34.34
N GLY A 406 31.89 19.56 34.44
CA GLY A 406 32.78 20.67 34.78
C GLY A 406 32.70 21.13 36.23
N ILE A 407 31.86 20.49 37.05
CA ILE A 407 31.61 20.86 38.45
C ILE A 407 32.49 20.08 39.43
N ASN A 408 32.94 18.88 39.05
CA ASN A 408 33.70 17.97 39.91
C ASN A 408 35.09 17.62 39.35
N ASN A 409 35.75 18.58 38.68
CA ASN A 409 37.06 18.38 38.06
C ASN A 409 38.12 17.89 39.06
N GLY A 410 38.76 16.78 38.74
CA GLY A 410 39.80 16.17 39.56
C GLY A 410 41.19 16.79 39.38
N THR A 411 42.01 16.65 40.42
CA THR A 411 43.42 17.04 40.46
C THR A 411 44.30 15.79 40.63
N PRO A 412 45.17 15.46 39.67
CA PRO A 412 46.09 14.32 39.80
C PRO A 412 47.05 14.45 41.00
N ILE A 413 47.33 13.33 41.67
CA ILE A 413 48.29 13.15 42.77
C ILE A 413 49.31 12.10 42.34
N GLY A 414 50.61 12.29 42.61
CA GLY A 414 51.65 11.29 42.32
C GLY A 414 52.24 11.32 40.90
N SER A 415 51.56 11.99 39.96
CA SER A 415 51.86 12.07 38.51
C SER A 415 51.38 10.85 37.71
N PRO A 416 50.08 10.49 37.79
CA PRO A 416 49.53 9.37 37.03
C PRO A 416 49.59 9.66 35.53
N LEU A 417 49.66 8.59 34.72
CA LEU A 417 49.75 8.69 33.27
C LEU A 417 48.39 8.48 32.62
N PHE A 418 48.12 9.18 31.53
CA PHE A 418 46.98 8.90 30.66
C PHE A 418 47.42 7.98 29.52
N ILE A 419 46.76 6.84 29.38
CA ILE A 419 47.11 5.78 28.43
C ILE A 419 45.88 5.32 27.65
N LYS A 420 46.02 4.45 26.65
CA LYS A 420 44.86 3.87 25.96
C LYS A 420 43.93 3.12 26.94
N GLY A 421 42.67 3.55 26.97
CA GLY A 421 41.62 3.01 27.83
C GLY A 421 40.76 1.94 27.15
N GLN A 422 39.68 1.56 27.83
CA GLN A 422 38.58 0.80 27.23
C GLN A 422 37.78 1.71 26.28
N VAL A 423 37.55 2.96 26.68
CA VAL A 423 36.93 4.03 25.89
C VAL A 423 37.92 5.19 25.88
N GLY A 424 38.46 5.56 24.72
CA GLY A 424 39.44 6.65 24.65
C GLY A 424 40.72 6.38 25.46
N GLN A 425 40.97 7.18 26.50
CA GLN A 425 42.11 7.03 27.42
C GLN A 425 41.69 6.78 28.87
N ALA A 426 42.50 5.98 29.58
CA ALA A 426 42.37 5.69 31.01
C ALA A 426 43.47 6.36 31.83
N VAL A 427 43.24 6.50 33.14
CA VAL A 427 44.29 6.87 34.10
C VAL A 427 45.00 5.61 34.59
N ARG A 428 46.33 5.59 34.45
CA ARG A 428 47.22 4.57 35.00
C ARG A 428 47.74 4.99 36.36
N PHE A 429 47.49 4.14 37.36
CA PHE A 429 47.96 4.26 38.74
C PHE A 429 49.05 3.23 39.00
N ASP A 430 50.24 3.67 39.42
CA ASP A 430 51.38 2.80 39.73
C ASP A 430 51.90 3.08 41.15
N PRO A 431 51.55 2.24 42.14
CA PRO A 431 51.96 2.46 43.53
C PRO A 431 53.48 2.26 43.76
N SER A 432 54.23 1.78 42.76
CA SER A 432 55.69 1.57 42.88
C SER A 432 56.52 2.85 42.69
N ASN A 433 55.93 3.91 42.11
CA ASN A 433 56.60 5.18 41.83
C ASN A 433 56.29 6.29 42.87
N GLY A 434 55.44 5.99 43.86
CA GLY A 434 54.74 6.96 44.70
C GLY A 434 53.26 6.59 44.80
N THR A 435 52.47 7.33 45.59
CA THR A 435 51.03 7.09 45.65
C THR A 435 50.32 7.91 44.58
N ASP A 436 49.95 7.25 43.48
CA ASP A 436 49.16 7.85 42.40
C ASP A 436 47.66 7.91 42.76
N GLY A 437 46.97 8.96 42.34
CA GLY A 437 45.55 9.15 42.60
C GLY A 437 44.97 10.34 41.83
N VAL A 438 43.66 10.50 41.84
CA VAL A 438 42.98 11.73 41.42
C VAL A 438 42.14 12.22 42.59
N GLN A 439 42.48 13.38 43.13
CA GLN A 439 41.71 14.04 44.17
C GLN A 439 40.56 14.82 43.55
N LEU A 440 39.35 14.58 44.02
CA LEU A 440 38.16 15.29 43.59
C LEU A 440 37.77 16.38 44.60
N PRO A 441 37.07 17.46 44.18
CA PRO A 441 36.40 18.37 45.10
C PRO A 441 35.47 17.54 46.01
N SER A 442 35.27 17.94 47.26
CA SER A 442 34.44 17.17 48.21
C SER A 442 33.06 17.81 48.44
N PRO A 443 32.19 17.94 47.40
CA PRO A 443 30.91 18.65 47.51
C PRO A 443 29.88 17.88 48.35
N GLY A 444 30.08 16.57 48.54
CA GLY A 444 29.11 15.69 49.15
C GLY A 444 28.10 15.12 48.17
N ILE A 445 28.56 14.43 47.12
CA ILE A 445 27.72 13.91 46.03
C ILE A 445 26.57 13.04 46.55
N PHE A 446 26.89 12.09 47.44
CA PHE A 446 25.86 11.21 48.01
C PHE A 446 25.14 11.81 49.23
N LYS A 447 25.43 13.05 49.63
CA LYS A 447 24.79 13.69 50.79
C LYS A 447 23.32 13.97 50.50
N GLY A 448 22.44 13.49 51.38
CA GLY A 448 20.99 13.70 51.31
C GLY A 448 20.27 12.88 50.25
N GLN A 449 20.99 12.06 49.47
CA GLN A 449 20.38 11.18 48.47
C GLN A 449 19.72 9.97 49.14
N SER A 450 18.80 9.32 48.41
CA SER A 450 18.16 8.05 48.81
C SER A 450 18.64 6.85 47.99
N GLY A 451 19.55 7.08 47.04
CA GLY A 451 20.26 6.05 46.32
C GLY A 451 21.52 6.62 45.67
N GLY A 452 22.33 5.77 45.07
CA GLY A 452 23.54 6.18 44.35
C GLY A 452 24.18 5.03 43.59
N THR A 453 24.95 5.36 42.56
CA THR A 453 25.70 4.38 41.77
C THR A 453 27.10 4.88 41.49
N ILE A 454 28.09 3.99 41.63
CA ILE A 454 29.46 4.17 41.14
C ILE A 454 29.70 3.10 40.10
N GLU A 455 30.22 3.46 38.93
CA GLU A 455 30.69 2.50 37.93
C GLU A 455 31.98 2.97 37.25
N ALA A 456 32.78 2.02 36.78
CA ALA A 456 33.99 2.27 36.02
C ALA A 456 34.40 1.04 35.21
N TRP A 457 35.18 1.27 34.16
CA TRP A 457 36.03 0.23 33.58
C TRP A 457 37.34 0.17 34.36
N VAL A 458 37.78 -1.03 34.73
CA VAL A 458 39.04 -1.25 35.46
C VAL A 458 39.87 -2.34 34.81
N ARG A 459 41.20 -2.18 34.84
CA ARG A 459 42.17 -3.20 34.48
C ARG A 459 43.25 -3.27 35.55
N THR A 460 43.30 -4.36 36.32
CA THR A 460 44.33 -4.57 37.32
C THR A 460 45.59 -5.12 36.67
N VAL A 461 46.78 -4.63 37.05
CA VAL A 461 48.06 -5.09 36.47
C VAL A 461 49.01 -5.72 37.49
N GLY A 462 48.63 -5.70 38.77
CA GLY A 462 49.39 -6.31 39.85
C GLY A 462 48.72 -6.10 41.22
N PRO A 463 49.38 -6.50 42.31
CA PRO A 463 48.86 -6.28 43.65
C PRO A 463 48.74 -4.78 43.96
N HIS A 464 47.62 -4.41 44.57
CA HIS A 464 47.34 -3.07 45.05
C HIS A 464 48.09 -2.80 46.36
N SER A 465 48.25 -1.51 46.71
CA SER A 465 48.59 -1.17 48.08
C SER A 465 47.41 -1.57 48.97
N ASN A 466 47.69 -2.21 50.11
CA ASN A 466 46.67 -2.89 50.89
C ASN A 466 46.91 -2.74 52.39
N GLU A 467 47.10 -1.50 52.84
CA GLU A 467 47.50 -1.19 54.21
C GLU A 467 46.45 -1.63 55.25
N ASN A 468 45.17 -1.70 54.86
CA ASN A 468 44.05 -2.01 55.75
C ASN A 468 43.16 -3.19 55.28
N GLY A 469 43.59 -3.97 54.27
CA GLY A 469 42.83 -5.13 53.79
C GLY A 469 41.75 -4.84 52.73
N TYR A 470 41.60 -3.59 52.28
CA TYR A 470 40.54 -3.14 51.38
C TYR A 470 40.93 -3.11 49.89
N GLY A 471 42.15 -3.51 49.55
CA GLY A 471 42.64 -3.51 48.17
C GLY A 471 42.74 -2.12 47.53
N GLY A 472 42.82 -2.08 46.21
CA GLY A 472 42.92 -0.85 45.42
C GLY A 472 41.61 -0.09 45.34
N GLN A 473 41.64 1.22 45.56
CA GLN A 473 40.46 2.07 45.51
C GLN A 473 40.11 2.44 44.06
N VAL A 474 38.86 2.18 43.64
CA VAL A 474 38.35 2.66 42.34
C VAL A 474 37.79 4.07 42.50
N PHE A 475 36.80 4.23 43.38
CA PHE A 475 36.23 5.53 43.75
C PHE A 475 35.91 5.55 45.25
N LEU A 476 36.09 6.69 45.92
CA LEU A 476 35.82 6.86 47.33
C LEU A 476 35.19 8.22 47.63
N GLU A 477 34.16 8.24 48.48
CA GLU A 477 33.72 9.43 49.22
C GLU A 477 33.75 9.18 50.74
N ASN A 478 34.39 10.05 51.51
CA ASN A 478 34.52 9.97 52.98
C ASN A 478 33.71 11.03 53.72
N THR A 479 33.28 10.73 54.96
CA THR A 479 32.57 11.68 55.85
C THR A 479 33.50 12.47 56.78
N SER A 480 33.01 13.64 57.24
CA SER A 480 33.79 14.57 58.08
C SER A 480 34.05 14.16 59.52
N THR A 481 33.26 13.24 60.10
CA THR A 481 33.28 13.03 61.55
C THR A 481 34.19 11.91 62.04
N LEU A 482 34.57 10.94 61.20
CA LEU A 482 35.37 9.77 61.64
C LEU A 482 36.27 9.15 60.56
N SER A 483 36.46 9.78 59.39
CA SER A 483 37.29 9.25 58.28
C SER A 483 36.80 7.91 57.69
N PHE A 484 35.50 7.63 57.77
CA PHE A 484 34.90 6.42 57.20
C PHE A 484 34.31 6.66 55.81
N THR A 485 34.32 5.60 55.00
CA THR A 485 33.70 5.55 53.66
C THR A 485 32.19 5.76 53.76
N ARG A 486 31.68 6.80 53.09
CA ARG A 486 30.24 7.01 52.85
C ARG A 486 29.75 6.01 51.81
N PHE A 487 30.36 6.08 50.63
CA PHE A 487 30.15 5.12 49.56
C PHE A 487 31.47 4.96 48.79
N GLY A 488 31.81 3.73 48.42
CA GLY A 488 33.06 3.46 47.72
C GLY A 488 33.09 2.09 47.05
N LEU A 489 33.93 2.00 46.02
CA LEU A 489 34.16 0.82 45.20
C LEU A 489 35.65 0.48 45.19
N ASN A 490 35.96 -0.79 45.42
CA ASN A 490 37.31 -1.31 45.62
C ASN A 490 37.52 -2.62 44.85
N VAL A 491 38.79 -2.94 44.56
CA VAL A 491 39.21 -4.24 44.03
C VAL A 491 40.30 -4.84 44.92
N LEU A 492 40.11 -6.06 45.40
CA LEU A 492 41.06 -6.79 46.23
C LEU A 492 42.15 -7.46 45.38
N ASN A 493 43.26 -7.85 46.03
CA ASN A 493 44.40 -8.48 45.35
C ASN A 493 44.09 -9.85 44.71
N ASP A 494 42.99 -10.49 45.09
CA ASP A 494 42.50 -11.72 44.47
C ASP A 494 41.50 -11.47 43.32
N GLY A 495 41.24 -10.20 42.99
CA GLY A 495 40.29 -9.78 41.97
C GLY A 495 38.85 -9.64 42.45
N THR A 496 38.56 -9.86 43.74
CA THR A 496 37.23 -9.64 44.31
C THR A 496 36.88 -8.15 44.30
N VAL A 497 35.67 -7.80 43.87
CA VAL A 497 35.16 -6.42 43.91
C VAL A 497 34.41 -6.21 45.21
N LEU A 498 34.66 -5.07 45.87
CA LEU A 498 34.10 -4.71 47.17
C LEU A 498 33.35 -3.38 47.05
N ALA A 499 32.06 -3.38 47.39
CA ALA A 499 31.28 -2.18 47.63
C ALA A 499 31.19 -1.90 49.13
N ARG A 500 31.36 -0.63 49.50
CA ARG A 500 31.20 -0.16 50.88
C ARG A 500 30.15 0.92 50.92
N GLY A 501 29.10 0.73 51.72
CA GLY A 501 28.04 1.70 51.95
C GLY A 501 27.59 1.69 53.40
N ARG A 502 26.99 2.76 53.92
CA ARG A 502 26.76 2.89 55.37
C ARG A 502 25.30 3.17 55.74
N ALA A 503 24.74 2.37 56.65
CA ALA A 503 23.35 2.48 57.12
C ALA A 503 23.00 3.76 57.91
N SER A 504 23.98 4.33 58.63
CA SER A 504 23.84 5.55 59.43
C SER A 504 25.20 6.16 59.75
N GLU A 505 25.25 7.44 60.12
CA GLU A 505 26.51 8.13 60.44
C GLU A 505 27.25 7.65 61.70
N ALA A 506 26.67 6.72 62.46
CA ALA A 506 27.23 6.20 63.71
C ALA A 506 27.68 4.72 63.66
N GLY A 507 27.41 3.95 62.59
CA GLY A 507 27.75 2.50 62.49
C GLY A 507 28.99 2.20 61.63
N ASP A 508 29.55 1.00 61.63
CA ASP A 508 30.62 0.66 60.66
C ASP A 508 30.06 0.61 59.21
N PRO A 509 30.88 0.84 58.16
CA PRO A 509 30.43 0.64 56.79
C PRO A 509 30.03 -0.82 56.58
N THR A 510 28.92 -1.01 55.90
CA THR A 510 28.47 -2.31 55.40
C THR A 510 29.29 -2.66 54.17
N GLU A 511 29.85 -3.87 54.18
CA GLU A 511 30.71 -4.39 53.12
C GLU A 511 29.95 -5.47 52.32
N LEU A 512 29.99 -5.36 50.99
CA LEU A 512 29.45 -6.35 50.07
C LEU A 512 30.57 -6.78 49.12
N PHE A 513 30.85 -8.08 49.08
CA PHE A 513 31.85 -8.69 48.20
C PHE A 513 31.16 -9.34 47.00
N SER A 514 31.80 -9.29 45.84
CA SER A 514 31.35 -10.03 44.66
C SER A 514 31.58 -11.53 44.82
N THR A 515 30.71 -12.34 44.20
CA THR A 515 30.87 -13.80 44.08
C THR A 515 31.78 -14.21 42.93
N GLN A 516 32.12 -13.26 42.05
CA GLN A 516 33.04 -13.43 40.93
C GLN A 516 34.25 -12.51 41.11
N THR A 517 35.37 -12.89 40.51
CA THR A 517 36.60 -12.10 40.50
C THR A 517 36.88 -11.55 39.10
N ILE A 518 37.56 -10.41 39.01
CA ILE A 518 38.05 -9.88 37.74
C ILE A 518 39.43 -10.44 37.41
N PRO A 519 39.70 -10.81 36.14
CA PRO A 519 41.01 -11.33 35.73
C PRO A 519 42.07 -10.23 35.62
N LEU A 520 43.34 -10.61 35.86
CA LEU A 520 44.49 -9.72 35.71
C LEU A 520 44.68 -9.33 34.24
N ASP A 521 45.14 -8.09 34.00
CA ASP A 521 45.46 -7.50 32.70
C ASP A 521 44.31 -7.58 31.67
N THR A 522 43.08 -7.58 32.15
CA THR A 522 41.86 -7.59 31.33
C THR A 522 40.92 -6.48 31.78
N TRP A 523 40.34 -5.73 30.85
CA TRP A 523 39.30 -4.74 31.16
C TRP A 523 38.04 -5.45 31.67
N SER A 524 37.57 -5.03 32.83
CA SER A 524 36.30 -5.45 33.43
C SER A 524 35.49 -4.22 33.80
N HIS A 525 34.19 -4.25 33.52
CA HIS A 525 33.27 -3.22 33.99
C HIS A 525 32.80 -3.57 35.40
N VAL A 526 32.93 -2.64 36.34
CA VAL A 526 32.54 -2.83 37.74
C VAL A 526 31.56 -1.74 38.16
N ALA A 527 30.49 -2.13 38.85
CA ALA A 527 29.53 -1.17 39.37
C ALA A 527 28.99 -1.56 40.75
N ALA A 528 28.72 -0.56 41.57
CA ALA A 528 28.03 -0.69 42.84
C ALA A 528 26.81 0.23 42.87
N THR A 529 25.66 -0.31 43.24
CA THR A 529 24.44 0.49 43.45
C THR A 529 24.03 0.41 44.92
N TRP A 530 23.52 1.52 45.42
CA TRP A 530 22.99 1.68 46.76
C TRP A 530 21.59 2.26 46.68
N ASP A 531 20.63 1.61 47.32
CA ASP A 531 19.28 2.12 47.52
C ASP A 531 18.92 2.10 49.02
N ALA A 532 18.27 3.16 49.50
CA ALA A 532 17.94 3.30 50.91
C ALA A 532 16.95 2.25 51.43
N VAL A 533 16.19 1.58 50.55
CA VAL A 533 15.20 0.54 50.87
C VAL A 533 15.73 -0.84 50.50
N ASP A 534 16.24 -0.98 49.28
CA ASP A 534 16.61 -2.27 48.70
C ASP A 534 18.04 -2.73 49.04
N GLY A 535 18.90 -1.82 49.51
CA GLY A 535 20.24 -2.12 49.97
C GLY A 535 21.33 -2.01 48.89
N LEU A 536 22.42 -2.77 49.05
CA LEU A 536 23.61 -2.72 48.18
C LEU A 536 23.58 -3.82 47.13
N ARG A 537 24.00 -3.50 45.91
CA ARG A 537 24.22 -4.47 44.82
C ARG A 537 25.57 -4.24 44.16
N LEU A 538 26.21 -5.31 43.71
CA LEU A 538 27.46 -5.30 42.97
C LEU A 538 27.28 -5.96 41.62
N TYR A 539 27.93 -5.39 40.60
CA TYR A 539 27.91 -5.89 39.23
C TYR A 539 29.33 -5.99 38.67
N ILE A 540 29.59 -7.04 37.91
CA ILE A 540 30.78 -7.23 37.09
C ILE A 540 30.31 -7.57 35.68
N ASN A 541 30.79 -6.83 34.68
CA ASN A 541 30.46 -7.01 33.26
C ASN A 541 28.94 -7.07 33.00
N GLY A 542 28.19 -6.14 33.60
CA GLY A 542 26.73 -6.06 33.51
C GLY A 542 25.97 -7.04 34.41
N SER A 543 26.59 -8.14 34.84
CA SER A 543 25.95 -9.18 35.65
C SER A 543 26.01 -8.87 37.14
N GLN A 544 24.90 -9.09 37.88
CA GLN A 544 24.89 -8.90 39.33
C GLN A 544 25.67 -10.02 40.05
N THR A 545 26.73 -9.65 40.76
CA THR A 545 27.62 -10.57 41.47
C THR A 545 27.53 -10.47 42.99
N GLY A 546 26.69 -9.59 43.52
CA GLY A 546 26.47 -9.48 44.95
C GLY A 546 25.20 -8.71 45.27
N SER A 547 24.53 -9.08 46.35
CA SER A 547 23.35 -8.38 46.85
C SER A 547 23.30 -8.46 48.37
N LEU A 548 22.99 -7.35 49.01
CA LEU A 548 22.72 -7.29 50.44
C LEU A 548 21.43 -6.50 50.67
N ALA A 549 20.39 -7.23 51.08
CA ALA A 549 19.08 -6.66 51.35
C ALA A 549 19.03 -5.93 52.70
N GLY A 550 18.23 -4.86 52.75
CA GLY A 550 17.95 -4.10 53.97
C GLY A 550 18.30 -2.62 53.82
N PRO A 551 17.67 -1.73 54.60
CA PRO A 551 17.85 -0.30 54.43
C PRO A 551 19.28 0.10 54.79
N VAL A 552 20.01 0.61 53.81
CA VAL A 552 21.32 1.22 54.02
C VAL A 552 21.17 2.74 54.30
N GLY A 553 19.93 3.24 54.52
CA GLY A 553 19.62 4.54 55.15
C GLY A 553 20.07 5.78 54.37
N THR A 554 19.49 6.96 54.62
CA THR A 554 19.89 8.20 53.91
C THR A 554 21.06 8.92 54.59
N PHE A 555 21.97 9.52 53.80
CA PHE A 555 23.18 10.19 54.31
C PHE A 555 22.94 11.69 54.63
N THR A 556 22.36 12.05 55.78
CA THR A 556 21.79 13.41 55.95
C THR A 556 22.64 14.46 56.67
N ASN A 557 23.71 14.15 57.43
CA ASN A 557 24.18 15.07 58.48
C ASN A 557 25.65 15.53 58.41
N SER A 558 26.52 14.92 57.60
CA SER A 558 27.96 15.24 57.52
C SER A 558 28.40 15.81 56.16
N ASP A 559 29.33 16.77 56.18
CA ASP A 559 30.03 17.21 54.97
C ASP A 559 31.09 16.18 54.55
N SER A 560 31.51 16.22 53.29
CA SER A 560 32.57 15.34 52.77
C SER A 560 33.92 16.00 52.93
N THR A 561 34.90 15.24 53.42
CA THR A 561 36.27 15.74 53.65
C THR A 561 37.26 15.27 52.60
N PHE A 562 36.94 14.19 51.89
CA PHE A 562 37.78 13.66 50.84
C PHE A 562 36.96 12.84 49.85
N MET A 563 37.27 13.03 48.57
CA MET A 563 36.73 12.24 47.48
C MET A 563 37.84 12.00 46.46
N SER A 564 37.94 10.78 45.93
CA SER A 564 39.09 10.40 45.10
C SER A 564 38.81 9.21 44.18
N ILE A 565 39.59 9.14 43.11
CA ILE A 565 39.69 8.00 42.18
C ILE A 565 41.10 7.42 42.29
N GLY A 566 41.23 6.09 42.29
CA GLY A 566 42.53 5.40 42.28
C GLY A 566 43.28 5.35 43.63
N VAL A 567 42.83 6.10 44.65
CA VAL A 567 43.48 6.15 45.97
C VAL A 567 42.46 6.35 47.08
N GLY A 568 42.72 5.80 48.27
CA GLY A 568 41.93 6.02 49.47
C GLY A 568 42.64 6.82 50.57
N GLY A 569 42.00 6.95 51.72
CA GLY A 569 42.55 7.61 52.91
C GLY A 569 42.10 9.06 53.11
N LEU A 570 42.99 9.89 53.65
CA LEU A 570 42.80 11.32 53.87
C LEU A 570 43.77 12.11 52.97
N PRO A 571 43.51 13.41 52.68
CA PRO A 571 44.43 14.22 51.88
C PRO A 571 45.88 14.22 52.37
N SER A 572 46.09 14.04 53.69
CA SER A 572 47.40 14.02 54.33
C SER A 572 48.01 12.61 54.50
N ILE A 573 47.23 11.55 54.31
CA ILE A 573 47.64 10.14 54.48
C ILE A 573 46.89 9.31 53.44
N LEU A 574 47.54 9.05 52.31
CA LEU A 574 47.00 8.24 51.22
C LEU A 574 47.30 6.76 51.47
N VAL A 575 46.32 5.90 51.21
CA VAL A 575 46.39 4.44 51.37
C VAL A 575 45.57 3.76 50.27
N ASN A 576 45.66 2.43 50.14
CA ASN A 576 44.82 1.62 49.25
C ASN A 576 44.90 2.07 47.77
N ALA A 577 46.10 2.40 47.31
CA ALA A 577 46.36 2.82 45.95
C ALA A 577 46.10 1.69 44.95
N PHE A 578 45.34 2.02 43.91
CA PHE A 578 45.06 1.13 42.80
C PHE A 578 46.34 0.87 42.00
N ASN A 579 46.47 -0.35 41.46
CA ASN A 579 47.60 -0.77 40.65
C ASN A 579 47.07 -1.27 39.31
N GLY A 580 47.03 -0.36 38.34
CA GLY A 580 46.41 -0.61 37.05
C GLY A 580 45.73 0.62 36.49
N ASP A 581 44.74 0.39 35.63
CA ASP A 581 44.10 1.43 34.85
C ASP A 581 42.62 1.54 35.22
N ILE A 582 42.12 2.78 35.36
CA ILE A 582 40.71 3.09 35.59
C ILE A 582 40.23 4.04 34.49
N ASP A 583 39.07 3.76 33.92
CA ASP A 583 38.49 4.47 32.80
C ASP A 583 36.98 4.70 33.01
N GLU A 584 36.45 5.76 32.40
CA GLU A 584 35.01 6.08 32.37
C GLU A 584 34.33 6.07 33.75
N THR A 585 35.03 6.54 34.80
CA THR A 585 34.47 6.56 36.16
C THR A 585 33.26 7.48 36.18
N THR A 586 32.11 6.96 36.57
CA THR A 586 30.85 7.72 36.61
C THR A 586 30.13 7.51 37.93
N VAL A 587 29.49 8.59 38.39
CA VAL A 587 28.69 8.64 39.59
C VAL A 587 27.30 9.15 39.27
N TYR A 588 26.29 8.45 39.81
CA TYR A 588 24.88 8.79 39.68
C TYR A 588 24.24 8.98 41.05
N THR A 589 23.25 9.86 41.13
CA THR A 589 22.50 10.17 42.37
C THR A 589 21.32 9.23 42.64
N ARG A 590 21.19 8.15 41.85
CA ARG A 590 20.26 7.04 42.12
C ARG A 590 20.91 5.67 41.92
N ALA A 591 20.28 4.63 42.46
CA ALA A 591 20.59 3.25 42.12
C ALA A 591 20.15 2.93 40.68
N LEU A 592 21.08 2.73 39.75
CA LEU A 592 20.76 2.28 38.40
C LEU A 592 20.19 0.85 38.42
N SER A 593 19.30 0.58 37.48
CA SER A 593 18.74 -0.76 37.28
C SER A 593 19.76 -1.72 36.66
N ALA A 594 19.54 -3.01 36.81
CA ALA A 594 20.38 -4.03 36.18
C ALA A 594 20.45 -3.86 34.65
N SER A 595 19.35 -3.47 34.00
CA SER A 595 19.32 -3.19 32.56
C SER A 595 20.15 -1.98 32.16
N GLU A 596 20.18 -0.91 32.98
CA GLU A 596 21.01 0.27 32.70
C GLU A 596 22.51 -0.04 32.86
N ILE A 597 22.88 -0.78 33.92
CA ILE A 597 24.26 -1.25 34.12
C ILE A 597 24.70 -2.17 32.99
N GLN A 598 23.83 -3.09 32.58
CA GLN A 598 24.08 -3.98 31.45
C GLN A 598 24.26 -3.19 30.14
N ALA A 599 23.42 -2.17 29.88
CA ALA A 599 23.55 -1.32 28.69
C ALA A 599 24.89 -0.56 28.67
N ILE A 600 25.35 -0.04 29.81
CA ILE A 600 26.66 0.64 29.92
C ILE A 600 27.81 -0.31 29.61
N PHE A 601 27.81 -1.51 30.19
CA PHE A 601 28.82 -2.53 29.87
C PHE A 601 28.82 -2.90 28.39
N ASN A 602 27.62 -3.10 27.83
CA ASN A 602 27.43 -3.53 26.44
C ASN A 602 27.93 -2.52 25.41
N ALA A 603 27.89 -1.22 25.73
CA ALA A 603 28.48 -0.19 24.87
C ALA A 603 29.99 -0.33 24.69
N GLY A 604 30.66 -1.15 25.53
CA GLY A 604 32.04 -1.57 25.34
C GLY A 604 32.98 -0.38 25.09
N SER A 605 33.76 -0.45 24.01
CA SER A 605 34.69 0.61 23.63
C SER A 605 34.05 1.82 22.95
N VAL A 606 32.76 1.77 22.58
CA VAL A 606 32.00 2.94 22.10
C VAL A 606 31.60 3.84 23.27
N GLY A 607 31.36 3.27 24.44
CA GLY A 607 31.12 4.01 25.68
C GLY A 607 29.75 4.69 25.75
N LYS A 608 29.60 5.59 26.72
CA LYS A 608 28.34 6.33 26.95
C LYS A 608 28.20 7.50 25.98
N CYS A 609 26.96 7.83 25.64
CA CYS A 609 26.64 8.99 24.82
C CYS A 609 26.94 10.27 25.61
N GLY A 610 28.13 10.84 25.46
CA GLY A 610 28.45 12.17 26.00
C GLY A 610 29.91 12.55 26.08
N GLY A 611 30.77 11.95 25.25
CA GLY A 611 32.12 12.45 25.02
C GLY A 611 32.23 13.11 23.65
N SER A 612 32.47 14.43 23.64
CA SER A 612 33.05 15.22 22.53
C SER A 612 32.36 15.27 21.16
N GLU A 613 31.26 14.58 20.90
CA GLU A 613 30.57 14.78 19.61
C GLU A 613 29.91 16.16 19.59
N PRO A 614 30.38 17.09 18.70
CA PRO A 614 29.80 18.41 18.60
C PRO A 614 28.31 18.24 18.32
N LEU A 615 27.49 19.11 18.92
CA LEU A 615 26.09 19.17 18.52
C LEU A 615 26.06 19.36 17.00
N THR A 616 25.38 18.47 16.31
CA THR A 616 25.17 18.53 14.87
C THR A 616 23.68 18.50 14.58
N ILE A 617 23.32 19.14 13.47
CA ILE A 617 21.98 19.16 12.92
C ILE A 617 22.07 18.67 11.48
N THR A 618 21.26 17.66 11.16
CA THR A 618 21.26 17.00 9.86
C THR A 618 19.86 17.05 9.26
N PRO A 619 19.72 17.41 7.96
CA PRO A 619 20.79 17.80 7.03
C PRO A 619 21.40 19.17 7.33
N GLN A 620 22.71 19.37 7.10
CA GLN A 620 23.36 20.67 7.38
C GLN A 620 23.05 21.73 6.33
N ASN A 621 22.93 21.33 5.07
CA ASN A 621 22.51 22.17 3.96
C ASN A 621 21.49 21.39 3.15
N LEU A 622 20.32 21.95 2.92
CA LEU A 622 19.33 21.32 2.07
C LEU A 622 18.46 22.34 1.33
N THR A 623 17.80 21.86 0.29
CA THR A 623 16.89 22.65 -0.53
C THR A 623 15.48 22.08 -0.37
N VAL A 624 14.54 22.91 0.09
CA VAL A 624 13.14 22.52 0.34
C VAL A 624 12.24 23.34 -0.57
N ALA A 625 11.20 22.74 -1.15
CA ALA A 625 10.20 23.51 -1.88
C ALA A 625 9.31 24.30 -0.90
N VAL A 626 8.81 25.47 -1.32
CA VAL A 626 7.83 26.25 -0.52
C VAL A 626 6.71 25.34 0.01
N THR A 627 6.26 25.58 1.25
CA THR A 627 5.22 24.80 1.98
C THR A 627 5.54 23.34 2.34
N GLN A 628 6.67 22.78 1.89
CA GLN A 628 7.06 21.41 2.25
C GLN A 628 7.66 21.33 3.65
N THR A 629 7.62 20.13 4.21
CA THR A 629 8.21 19.87 5.53
C THR A 629 9.54 19.14 5.42
N GLN A 630 10.45 19.41 6.35
CA GLN A 630 11.72 18.70 6.51
C GLN A 630 11.90 18.37 7.99
N GLN A 631 12.15 17.09 8.27
CA GLN A 631 12.54 16.64 9.59
C GLN A 631 14.03 16.90 9.79
N PHE A 632 14.40 17.68 10.81
CA PHE A 632 15.79 17.76 11.26
C PHE A 632 16.06 16.71 12.32
N LEU A 633 17.21 16.06 12.20
CA LEU A 633 17.73 15.14 13.19
C LEU A 633 18.94 15.77 13.86
N THR A 634 19.16 15.41 15.11
CA THR A 634 20.31 15.88 15.88
C THR A 634 21.18 14.71 16.27
N SER A 635 22.48 14.95 16.34
CA SER A 635 23.46 14.01 16.89
C SER A 635 24.45 14.79 17.76
N GLY A 636 25.01 14.15 18.78
CA GLY A 636 25.85 14.81 19.78
C GLY A 636 25.10 15.81 20.66
N GLY A 637 25.87 16.67 21.35
CA GLY A 637 25.37 17.66 22.32
C GLY A 637 24.77 17.04 23.60
N ILE A 638 24.59 17.85 24.64
CA ILE A 638 24.31 17.38 26.02
C ILE A 638 22.92 17.84 26.47
N GLY A 639 22.14 16.95 27.11
CA GLY A 639 20.80 17.26 27.62
C GLY A 639 19.74 17.49 26.54
N SER A 640 18.59 18.07 26.94
CA SER A 640 17.44 18.30 26.06
C SER A 640 17.78 19.18 24.85
N LYS A 641 17.23 18.85 23.68
CA LYS A 641 17.43 19.59 22.43
C LYS A 641 16.22 20.47 22.14
N THR A 642 16.45 21.73 21.79
CA THR A 642 15.40 22.68 21.40
C THR A 642 15.72 23.27 20.04
N PHE A 643 14.75 23.24 19.13
CA PHE A 643 14.88 23.79 17.78
C PHE A 643 14.30 25.20 17.68
N SER A 644 14.90 26.03 16.82
CA SER A 644 14.47 27.40 16.53
C SER A 644 14.87 27.82 15.12
N ILE A 645 14.23 28.87 14.58
CA ILE A 645 14.66 29.50 13.32
C ILE A 645 15.34 30.82 13.67
N ILE A 646 16.61 30.97 13.31
CA ILE A 646 17.41 32.18 13.58
C ILE A 646 17.44 33.15 12.39
N GLN A 647 17.14 32.66 11.19
CA GLN A 647 16.89 33.46 9.99
C GLN A 647 15.71 32.89 9.23
N ASN A 648 14.70 33.71 8.95
CA ASN A 648 13.42 33.27 8.36
C ASN A 648 13.03 34.16 7.18
N ASN A 649 13.67 33.95 6.02
CA ASN A 649 13.40 34.71 4.80
C ASN A 649 12.24 34.10 3.99
N SER A 650 11.95 32.81 4.17
CA SER A 650 10.83 32.13 3.49
C SER A 650 9.47 32.36 4.16
N GLY A 651 9.47 32.65 5.47
CA GLY A 651 8.28 32.68 6.33
C GLY A 651 7.92 31.31 6.94
N GLY A 652 8.88 30.40 7.04
CA GLY A 652 8.71 29.05 7.58
C GLY A 652 8.52 28.98 9.10
N ALA A 653 8.19 27.78 9.59
CA ALA A 653 7.99 27.48 11.01
C ALA A 653 8.72 26.19 11.39
N ILE A 654 9.07 26.01 12.67
CA ILE A 654 9.66 24.76 13.18
C ILE A 654 9.02 24.37 14.51
N ASP A 655 8.76 23.08 14.69
CA ASP A 655 8.39 22.54 15.99
C ASP A 655 9.63 22.47 16.90
N SER A 656 9.54 23.09 18.08
CA SER A 656 10.70 23.29 18.95
C SER A 656 11.21 22.03 19.65
N ILE A 657 10.43 20.93 19.64
CA ILE A 657 10.78 19.67 20.30
C ILE A 657 11.16 18.63 19.26
N THR A 658 10.34 18.48 18.23
CA THR A 658 10.51 17.43 17.23
C THR A 658 11.51 17.83 16.15
N GLY A 659 11.71 19.12 15.86
CA GLY A 659 12.58 19.57 14.77
C GLY A 659 11.94 19.47 13.39
N LEU A 660 10.61 19.29 13.31
CA LEU A 660 9.87 19.32 12.06
C LEU A 660 9.75 20.76 11.56
N TYR A 661 10.52 21.09 10.52
CA TYR A 661 10.49 22.37 9.83
C TYR A 661 9.44 22.35 8.72
N THR A 662 8.70 23.45 8.55
CA THR A 662 7.77 23.72 7.44
C THR A 662 8.27 24.96 6.70
N ALA A 663 8.61 24.81 5.42
CA ALA A 663 9.04 25.91 4.57
C ALA A 663 7.91 26.94 4.37
N GLY A 664 8.26 28.22 4.33
CA GLY A 664 7.30 29.29 4.11
C GLY A 664 6.79 29.35 2.66
N THR A 665 6.00 30.37 2.35
CA THR A 665 5.36 30.55 1.03
C THR A 665 6.21 31.36 0.04
N ALA A 666 7.36 31.89 0.47
CA ALA A 666 8.30 32.62 -0.37
C ALA A 666 9.61 31.84 -0.53
N GLY A 667 10.24 31.94 -1.70
CA GLY A 667 11.61 31.47 -1.89
C GLY A 667 12.60 32.35 -1.11
N GLY A 668 13.60 31.73 -0.49
CA GLY A 668 14.57 32.41 0.36
C GLY A 668 15.38 31.42 1.20
N THR A 669 16.46 31.89 1.82
CA THR A 669 17.29 31.04 2.68
C THR A 669 16.89 31.22 4.14
N ASP A 670 16.48 30.14 4.79
CA ASP A 670 16.26 30.08 6.24
C ASP A 670 17.47 29.44 6.94
N THR A 671 17.62 29.72 8.22
CA THR A 671 18.62 29.05 9.08
C THR A 671 17.95 28.51 10.33
N VAL A 672 17.99 27.19 10.47
CA VAL A 672 17.47 26.45 11.61
C VAL A 672 18.60 26.19 12.59
N ARG A 673 18.35 26.40 13.88
CA ARG A 673 19.28 26.14 14.98
C ARG A 673 18.71 25.11 15.93
N VAL A 674 19.53 24.12 16.30
CA VAL A 674 19.33 23.33 17.51
C VAL A 674 20.20 23.89 18.62
N THR A 675 19.66 23.96 19.84
CA THR A 675 20.41 24.25 21.07
C THR A 675 20.22 23.11 22.07
N ASP A 676 21.29 22.68 22.73
CA ASP A 676 21.23 21.64 23.74
C ASP A 676 21.04 22.21 25.17
N GLY A 677 20.90 21.33 26.17
CA GLY A 677 20.65 21.71 27.56
C GLY A 677 21.79 22.46 28.24
N PHE A 678 22.96 22.53 27.57
CA PHE A 678 24.17 23.22 28.02
C PHE A 678 24.53 24.40 27.11
N MET A 679 23.57 24.87 26.31
CA MET A 679 23.69 26.04 25.42
C MET A 679 24.67 25.88 24.25
N ASN A 680 25.12 24.68 23.93
CA ASN A 680 25.81 24.44 22.65
C ASN A 680 24.78 24.55 21.52
N SER A 681 25.20 25.04 20.36
CA SER A 681 24.30 25.24 19.22
C SER A 681 24.91 24.73 17.91
N ALA A 682 24.04 24.26 17.01
CA ALA A 682 24.40 23.87 15.65
C ALA A 682 23.35 24.39 14.67
N ASP A 683 23.82 24.83 13.50
CA ASP A 683 22.98 25.49 12.49
C ASP A 683 22.91 24.66 11.21
N ALA A 684 21.71 24.65 10.62
CA ALA A 684 21.45 24.12 9.29
C ALA A 684 20.87 25.22 8.40
N VAL A 685 21.31 25.24 7.14
CA VAL A 685 20.82 26.17 6.12
C VAL A 685 19.77 25.48 5.25
N VAL A 686 18.60 26.11 5.14
CA VAL A 686 17.52 25.67 4.27
C VAL A 686 17.36 26.66 3.14
N ASN A 687 17.71 26.24 1.93
CA ASN A 687 17.37 27.00 0.73
C ASN A 687 15.94 26.66 0.34
N VAL A 688 14.99 27.51 0.74
CA VAL A 688 13.61 27.39 0.28
C VAL A 688 13.55 27.87 -1.15
N THR A 689 13.28 26.94 -2.05
CA THR A 689 13.24 27.20 -3.49
C THR A 689 11.84 27.03 -4.02
N ASN A 690 11.58 27.69 -5.15
CA ASN A 690 10.45 27.37 -5.99
C ASN A 690 10.77 26.20 -6.95
N ASN A 691 12.04 25.83 -7.10
CA ASN A 691 12.53 24.82 -8.06
C ASN A 691 12.41 23.40 -7.49
N ILE A 692 11.57 22.58 -8.13
CA ILE A 692 11.19 21.23 -7.67
C ILE A 692 12.18 20.23 -8.27
N SER A 693 12.74 19.27 -7.50
CA SER A 693 13.51 18.19 -8.12
C SER A 693 12.57 17.18 -8.79
N CYS A 694 12.83 16.82 -10.04
CA CYS A 694 12.03 15.83 -10.75
C CYS A 694 12.55 14.40 -10.59
N PRO A 695 11.72 13.43 -10.15
CA PRO A 695 12.09 12.02 -10.16
C PRO A 695 12.03 11.45 -11.59
N GLY A 696 13.12 10.83 -12.04
CA GLY A 696 13.17 10.10 -13.32
C GLY A 696 12.97 10.99 -14.56
N SER A 697 12.21 10.51 -15.54
CA SER A 697 11.88 11.21 -16.81
C SER A 697 10.67 12.16 -16.70
N GLN A 698 10.31 12.58 -15.49
CA GLN A 698 9.21 13.51 -15.28
C GLN A 698 9.66 14.97 -15.47
N LYS A 699 8.74 15.80 -15.94
CA LYS A 699 8.89 17.25 -16.05
C LYS A 699 7.72 17.94 -15.36
N VAL A 700 7.97 18.49 -14.18
CA VAL A 700 6.99 19.24 -13.39
C VAL A 700 7.12 20.72 -13.72
N TRP A 701 6.00 21.37 -14.04
CA TRP A 701 5.96 22.83 -14.21
C TRP A 701 6.11 23.51 -12.85
N ASP A 702 7.17 24.29 -12.67
CA ASP A 702 7.43 25.05 -11.45
C ASP A 702 7.27 26.57 -11.64
N GLY A 703 7.28 27.03 -12.90
CA GLY A 703 7.12 28.44 -13.23
C GLY A 703 8.28 29.34 -12.78
N GLY A 704 9.47 28.79 -12.51
CA GLY A 704 10.63 29.53 -12.00
C GLY A 704 11.23 30.59 -12.96
N GLY A 705 10.87 30.56 -14.24
CA GLY A 705 11.34 31.49 -15.27
C GLY A 705 10.72 32.89 -15.18
N THR A 706 11.18 33.78 -16.06
CA THR A 706 10.69 35.17 -16.14
C THR A 706 9.42 35.31 -16.98
N THR A 707 9.15 34.36 -17.87
CA THR A 707 7.98 34.32 -18.75
C THR A 707 7.06 33.15 -18.38
N ASN A 708 5.91 33.05 -19.03
CA ASN A 708 5.01 31.89 -18.92
C ASN A 708 5.31 30.84 -20.01
N ASN A 709 6.41 30.99 -20.76
CA ASN A 709 6.63 30.17 -21.95
C ASN A 709 7.15 28.78 -21.59
N TRP A 710 6.57 27.77 -22.24
CA TRP A 710 7.00 26.37 -22.16
C TRP A 710 8.43 26.21 -22.63
N SER A 711 8.88 27.00 -23.61
CA SER A 711 10.26 26.97 -24.12
C SER A 711 11.31 27.59 -23.18
N GLU A 712 10.91 28.19 -22.05
CA GLU A 712 11.88 28.71 -21.07
C GLU A 712 12.23 27.61 -20.08
N ALA A 713 13.48 27.14 -20.13
CA ALA A 713 13.93 25.99 -19.37
C ALA A 713 13.73 26.15 -17.85
N ALA A 714 13.89 27.38 -17.34
CA ALA A 714 13.71 27.73 -15.93
C ALA A 714 12.25 27.63 -15.42
N ASN A 715 11.25 27.40 -16.28
CA ASN A 715 9.88 27.12 -15.85
C ASN A 715 9.60 25.63 -15.58
N TRP A 716 10.62 24.79 -15.74
CA TRP A 716 10.56 23.35 -15.54
C TRP A 716 11.53 22.94 -14.45
N CYS A 717 11.13 21.93 -13.68
CA CYS A 717 12.03 21.27 -12.76
C CYS A 717 13.39 20.91 -13.41
N ASN A 718 14.46 21.06 -12.65
CA ASN A 718 15.84 20.89 -13.11
C ASN A 718 16.24 21.83 -14.26
N ASP A 719 15.51 22.93 -14.48
CA ASP A 719 15.74 23.94 -15.52
C ASP A 719 15.93 23.36 -16.93
N THR A 720 15.09 22.40 -17.31
CA THR A 720 15.20 21.68 -18.60
C THR A 720 13.85 21.52 -19.30
N ILE A 721 13.79 21.91 -20.58
CA ILE A 721 12.57 21.86 -21.39
C ILE A 721 12.17 20.39 -21.65
N PRO A 722 10.86 20.05 -21.61
CA PRO A 722 10.38 18.73 -21.95
C PRO A 722 10.71 18.29 -23.38
N ILE A 723 11.08 17.01 -23.54
CA ILE A 723 11.31 16.32 -24.82
C ILE A 723 10.34 15.14 -25.02
N SER A 724 10.46 14.43 -26.15
CA SER A 724 9.48 13.42 -26.61
C SER A 724 9.20 12.27 -25.64
N ASP A 725 10.16 11.94 -24.78
CA ASP A 725 10.07 10.81 -23.86
C ASP A 725 9.65 11.24 -22.44
N ASP A 726 9.49 12.55 -22.23
CA ASP A 726 9.21 13.11 -20.92
C ASP A 726 7.72 13.04 -20.57
N ALA A 727 7.44 12.72 -19.30
CA ALA A 727 6.10 12.81 -18.72
C ALA A 727 5.91 14.19 -18.07
N VAL A 728 5.08 15.04 -18.67
CA VAL A 728 4.80 16.38 -18.18
C VAL A 728 3.71 16.37 -17.13
N ILE A 729 3.96 17.04 -16.00
CA ILE A 729 3.09 17.05 -14.83
C ILE A 729 2.84 18.50 -14.38
N PHE A 730 1.56 18.82 -14.16
CA PHE A 730 1.11 20.01 -13.45
C PHE A 730 0.40 19.54 -12.18
N ASN A 731 0.77 20.05 -11.01
CA ASN A 731 0.19 19.63 -9.73
C ASN A 731 -0.05 20.84 -8.82
N GLY A 732 -0.33 20.61 -7.53
CA GLY A 732 -0.60 21.68 -6.57
C GLY A 732 0.54 22.69 -6.37
N THR A 733 1.77 22.38 -6.78
CA THR A 733 2.90 23.32 -6.73
C THR A 733 3.02 24.17 -8.01
N SER A 734 2.40 23.74 -9.10
CA SER A 734 2.39 24.43 -10.40
C SER A 734 1.41 25.62 -10.36
N THR A 735 1.77 26.74 -9.75
CA THR A 735 0.83 27.87 -9.54
C THR A 735 0.81 28.90 -10.68
N LYS A 736 1.86 28.96 -11.49
CA LYS A 736 1.97 29.92 -12.61
C LYS A 736 1.31 29.39 -13.88
N ASP A 737 0.68 30.28 -14.64
CA ASP A 737 0.15 29.95 -15.96
C ASP A 737 1.27 29.51 -16.92
N ALA A 738 0.95 28.55 -17.78
CA ALA A 738 1.87 28.02 -18.78
C ALA A 738 1.37 28.31 -20.19
N THR A 739 2.27 28.66 -21.10
CA THR A 739 1.99 28.91 -22.51
C THR A 739 2.82 27.97 -23.36
N ILE A 740 2.18 27.02 -24.04
CA ILE A 740 2.82 26.19 -25.07
C ILE A 740 3.05 27.08 -26.28
N ASP A 741 4.26 27.62 -26.44
CA ASP A 741 4.60 28.67 -27.40
C ASP A 741 5.32 28.17 -28.66
N SER A 742 5.77 26.91 -28.65
CA SER A 742 6.43 26.26 -29.80
C SER A 742 5.92 24.83 -29.99
N LEU A 743 6.27 24.20 -31.12
CA LEU A 743 5.90 22.81 -31.40
C LEU A 743 6.69 21.87 -30.49
N THR A 744 5.99 21.12 -29.64
CA THR A 744 6.60 20.22 -28.66
C THR A 744 5.99 18.82 -28.77
N ALA A 745 6.84 17.78 -28.66
CA ALA A 745 6.41 16.41 -28.49
C ALA A 745 6.78 15.93 -27.08
N ILE A 746 5.89 15.19 -26.43
CA ILE A 746 6.06 14.65 -25.06
C ILE A 746 5.42 13.25 -24.94
N ALA A 747 5.80 12.48 -23.93
CA ALA A 747 5.24 11.14 -23.72
C ALA A 747 3.82 11.19 -23.16
N SER A 748 3.57 12.06 -22.17
CA SER A 748 2.27 12.30 -21.56
C SER A 748 2.15 13.70 -21.00
N LEU A 749 0.92 14.18 -20.85
CA LEU A 749 0.59 15.37 -20.06
C LEU A 749 -0.42 15.00 -18.99
N THR A 750 -0.13 15.32 -17.73
CA THR A 750 -1.04 15.09 -16.60
C THR A 750 -1.22 16.36 -15.77
N THR A 751 -2.46 16.77 -15.55
CA THR A 751 -2.80 17.73 -14.47
C THR A 751 -3.41 16.99 -13.29
N ASN A 752 -2.79 17.13 -12.12
CA ASN A 752 -3.19 16.47 -10.87
C ASN A 752 -4.19 17.34 -10.10
N ALA A 753 -4.88 16.72 -9.13
CA ALA A 753 -5.71 17.45 -8.18
C ALA A 753 -4.89 18.53 -7.45
N GLY A 754 -5.46 19.73 -7.37
CA GLY A 754 -4.81 20.90 -6.75
C GLY A 754 -4.15 21.87 -7.72
N TYR A 755 -3.93 21.51 -8.99
CA TYR A 755 -3.50 22.46 -10.00
C TYR A 755 -4.61 23.48 -10.30
N SER A 756 -4.34 24.78 -10.17
CA SER A 756 -5.33 25.86 -10.35
C SER A 756 -5.01 26.82 -11.49
N GLY A 757 -3.84 26.69 -12.12
CA GLY A 757 -3.38 27.57 -13.20
C GLY A 757 -4.06 27.29 -14.55
N THR A 758 -3.67 28.09 -15.55
CA THR A 758 -4.10 27.98 -16.94
C THR A 758 -2.96 27.53 -17.84
N ILE A 759 -3.20 26.46 -18.61
CA ILE A 759 -2.34 26.04 -19.73
C ILE A 759 -2.93 26.60 -21.03
N THR A 760 -2.23 27.52 -21.67
CA THR A 760 -2.60 28.11 -22.96
C THR A 760 -1.77 27.48 -24.07
N GLN A 761 -2.41 26.76 -24.98
CA GLN A 761 -1.76 26.09 -26.10
C GLN A 761 -1.81 26.96 -27.36
N SER A 762 -0.78 27.79 -27.53
CA SER A 762 -0.61 28.66 -28.71
C SER A 762 0.14 27.96 -29.87
N GLY A 763 1.06 27.06 -29.54
CA GLY A 763 1.80 26.21 -30.46
C GLY A 763 1.18 24.83 -30.66
N GLY A 764 1.83 23.98 -31.46
CA GLY A 764 1.43 22.58 -31.62
C GLY A 764 1.90 21.71 -30.45
N LEU A 765 1.10 20.74 -30.03
CA LEU A 765 1.47 19.77 -29.00
C LEU A 765 1.17 18.35 -29.50
N THR A 766 2.19 17.49 -29.55
CA THR A 766 2.03 16.05 -29.79
C THR A 766 2.24 15.29 -28.48
N VAL A 767 1.24 14.53 -28.06
CA VAL A 767 1.30 13.70 -26.85
C VAL A 767 1.34 12.23 -27.24
N GLY A 768 2.30 11.52 -26.66
CA GLY A 768 2.57 10.11 -26.90
C GLY A 768 1.47 9.16 -26.44
N THR A 769 1.77 7.87 -26.49
CA THR A 769 0.82 6.78 -26.22
C THR A 769 0.37 6.70 -24.76
N SER A 770 1.13 7.32 -23.83
CA SER A 770 0.77 7.41 -22.42
C SER A 770 -0.39 8.38 -22.15
N GLY A 771 -0.76 9.21 -23.13
CA GLY A 771 -2.01 9.95 -23.15
C GLY A 771 -1.97 11.33 -22.48
N PHE A 772 -3.12 12.00 -22.56
CA PHE A 772 -3.38 13.33 -22.02
C PHE A 772 -4.47 13.22 -20.94
N THR A 773 -4.12 13.56 -19.71
CA THR A 773 -5.04 13.52 -18.56
C THR A 773 -5.13 14.91 -17.93
N HIS A 774 -6.32 15.51 -17.94
CA HIS A 774 -6.56 16.84 -17.38
C HIS A 774 -7.61 16.77 -16.28
N ASN A 775 -7.17 16.65 -15.01
CA ASN A 775 -8.08 16.49 -13.87
C ASN A 775 -8.37 17.80 -13.12
N SER A 776 -7.55 18.84 -13.31
CA SER A 776 -7.72 20.13 -12.61
C SER A 776 -7.14 21.30 -13.42
N GLY A 777 -7.45 22.53 -13.03
CA GLY A 777 -7.03 23.75 -13.72
C GLY A 777 -7.76 24.03 -15.04
N ALA A 778 -7.28 25.02 -15.78
CA ALA A 778 -7.81 25.41 -17.08
C ALA A 778 -6.87 25.02 -18.22
N PHE A 779 -7.41 24.47 -19.31
CA PHE A 779 -6.69 24.29 -20.58
C PHE A 779 -7.39 25.11 -21.66
N ILE A 780 -6.65 25.96 -22.37
CA ILE A 780 -7.13 26.79 -23.47
C ILE A 780 -6.35 26.40 -24.73
N GLY A 781 -7.00 25.68 -25.64
CA GLY A 781 -6.48 25.31 -26.94
C GLY A 781 -6.49 26.46 -27.94
N GLY A 782 -5.56 26.42 -28.87
CA GLY A 782 -5.41 27.43 -29.92
C GLY A 782 -4.63 26.91 -31.14
N GLY A 783 -3.69 25.99 -30.91
CA GLY A 783 -2.93 25.28 -31.94
C GLY A 783 -3.45 23.87 -32.26
N MET A 784 -2.58 23.04 -32.83
CA MET A 784 -2.87 21.62 -33.11
C MET A 784 -2.50 20.76 -31.90
N LEU A 785 -3.48 20.06 -31.32
CA LEU A 785 -3.29 19.08 -30.25
C LEU A 785 -3.41 17.68 -30.86
N GLN A 786 -2.28 16.98 -31.00
CA GLN A 786 -2.22 15.63 -31.55
C GLN A 786 -2.02 14.62 -30.43
N LEU A 787 -2.92 13.65 -30.33
CA LEU A 787 -2.93 12.64 -29.27
C LEU A 787 -2.73 11.26 -29.88
N ARG A 788 -1.65 10.58 -29.44
CA ARG A 788 -1.37 9.17 -29.77
C ARG A 788 -1.84 8.20 -28.68
N GLY A 789 -2.17 8.71 -27.50
CA GLY A 789 -2.77 7.98 -26.37
C GLY A 789 -4.20 8.42 -26.07
N ASN A 790 -4.75 8.01 -24.93
CA ASN A 790 -6.12 8.37 -24.53
C ASN A 790 -6.25 9.85 -24.12
N LEU A 791 -7.45 10.40 -24.24
CA LEU A 791 -7.81 11.71 -23.67
C LEU A 791 -8.74 11.51 -22.46
N THR A 792 -8.32 12.00 -21.31
CA THR A 792 -9.11 12.03 -20.07
C THR A 792 -9.27 13.47 -19.60
N VAL A 793 -10.52 13.92 -19.41
CA VAL A 793 -10.86 15.22 -18.84
C VAL A 793 -11.74 15.00 -17.60
N GLY A 794 -11.22 15.33 -16.43
CA GLY A 794 -11.90 15.18 -15.15
C GLY A 794 -12.99 16.25 -14.92
N ALA A 795 -13.96 15.93 -14.07
CA ALA A 795 -15.12 16.79 -13.81
C ALA A 795 -14.79 18.15 -13.19
N SER A 796 -13.64 18.27 -12.51
CA SER A 796 -13.18 19.51 -11.91
C SER A 796 -12.30 20.35 -12.84
N ALA A 797 -12.01 19.87 -14.04
CA ALA A 797 -11.13 20.55 -14.99
C ALA A 797 -11.94 21.41 -15.96
N THR A 798 -11.41 22.58 -16.32
CA THR A 798 -11.96 23.39 -17.41
C THR A 798 -11.16 23.11 -18.68
N PHE A 799 -11.80 22.59 -19.72
CA PHE A 799 -11.18 22.33 -21.01
C PHE A 799 -11.88 23.15 -22.10
N ASN A 800 -11.20 24.18 -22.60
CA ASN A 800 -11.64 24.98 -23.74
C ASN A 800 -10.71 24.68 -24.91
N ALA A 801 -11.18 23.98 -25.93
CA ALA A 801 -10.35 23.66 -27.10
C ALA A 801 -9.99 24.88 -27.97
N GLY A 802 -10.66 26.02 -27.75
CA GLY A 802 -10.53 27.25 -28.54
C GLY A 802 -10.66 27.00 -30.04
N SER A 803 -9.86 27.69 -30.86
CA SER A 803 -9.90 27.59 -32.32
C SER A 803 -9.07 26.44 -32.90
N GLY A 804 -8.39 25.67 -32.04
CA GLY A 804 -7.42 24.64 -32.42
C GLY A 804 -7.99 23.42 -33.12
N THR A 805 -7.11 22.52 -33.55
CA THR A 805 -7.46 21.22 -34.13
C THR A 805 -7.02 20.10 -33.20
N LEU A 806 -7.94 19.26 -32.78
CA LEU A 806 -7.66 18.01 -32.06
C LEU A 806 -7.49 16.87 -33.08
N VAL A 807 -6.41 16.10 -32.97
CA VAL A 807 -6.10 14.96 -33.83
C VAL A 807 -5.93 13.69 -32.99
N PHE A 808 -6.64 12.62 -33.36
CA PHE A 808 -6.42 11.27 -32.82
C PHE A 808 -5.82 10.37 -33.90
N ASP A 809 -4.56 9.98 -33.72
CA ASP A 809 -3.80 9.15 -34.67
C ASP A 809 -2.89 8.10 -33.98
N GLY A 810 -3.30 7.68 -32.77
CA GLY A 810 -2.61 6.65 -32.01
C GLY A 810 -2.65 5.26 -32.68
N PRO A 811 -1.66 4.40 -32.39
CA PRO A 811 -1.45 3.12 -33.09
C PRO A 811 -2.51 2.03 -32.79
N GLY A 812 -3.46 2.30 -31.88
CA GLY A 812 -4.49 1.35 -31.48
C GLY A 812 -5.80 2.05 -31.14
N ASN A 813 -6.70 1.36 -30.46
CA ASN A 813 -7.93 1.96 -29.94
C ASN A 813 -7.58 3.11 -28.98
N GLN A 814 -8.23 4.27 -29.14
CA GLN A 814 -8.06 5.40 -28.23
C GLN A 814 -9.36 5.71 -27.52
N GLY A 815 -9.28 5.78 -26.20
CA GLY A 815 -10.38 6.14 -25.33
C GLY A 815 -10.49 7.65 -25.16
N LEU A 816 -11.73 8.13 -25.17
CA LEU A 816 -12.14 9.45 -24.73
C LEU A 816 -12.94 9.29 -23.42
N VAL A 817 -12.46 9.90 -22.34
CA VAL A 817 -13.11 9.94 -21.03
C VAL A 817 -13.34 11.40 -20.67
N THR A 818 -14.60 11.81 -20.57
CA THR A 818 -14.95 13.15 -20.09
C THR A 818 -16.32 13.11 -19.43
N SER A 819 -16.55 14.00 -18.48
CA SER A 819 -17.88 14.24 -17.91
C SER A 819 -18.55 15.41 -18.63
N GLY A 820 -19.72 15.18 -19.24
CA GLY A 820 -20.55 16.25 -19.79
C GLY A 820 -20.28 16.60 -21.25
N THR A 821 -20.44 17.89 -21.59
CA THR A 821 -20.31 18.40 -22.97
C THR A 821 -18.93 19.00 -23.17
N LEU A 822 -18.20 18.55 -24.19
CA LEU A 822 -16.96 19.18 -24.64
C LEU A 822 -17.14 19.75 -26.04
N THR A 823 -16.64 20.96 -26.26
CA THR A 823 -16.71 21.62 -27.57
C THR A 823 -15.30 21.79 -28.15
N PHE A 824 -15.12 21.29 -29.37
CA PHE A 824 -13.92 21.46 -30.19
C PHE A 824 -14.25 22.28 -31.43
N ASN A 825 -13.31 23.10 -31.88
CA ASN A 825 -13.44 23.73 -33.18
C ASN A 825 -13.23 22.67 -34.29
N ASN A 826 -12.03 22.10 -34.42
CA ASN A 826 -11.79 21.05 -35.41
C ASN A 826 -11.40 19.73 -34.74
N LEU A 827 -11.87 18.61 -35.30
CA LEU A 827 -11.53 17.25 -34.88
C LEU A 827 -11.12 16.42 -36.08
N THR A 828 -9.96 15.75 -36.01
CA THR A 828 -9.51 14.77 -36.99
C THR A 828 -9.38 13.40 -36.34
N VAL A 829 -10.03 12.40 -36.93
CA VAL A 829 -9.90 10.98 -36.57
C VAL A 829 -9.14 10.29 -37.69
N ASN A 830 -7.94 9.80 -37.39
CA ASN A 830 -7.05 9.13 -38.34
C ASN A 830 -6.41 7.93 -37.66
N LYS A 831 -7.21 6.91 -37.33
CA LYS A 831 -6.73 5.72 -36.64
C LYS A 831 -6.32 4.66 -37.66
N PRO A 832 -5.44 3.72 -37.30
CA PRO A 832 -5.18 2.56 -38.14
C PRO A 832 -6.48 1.77 -38.44
N THR A 833 -6.57 1.22 -39.65
CA THR A 833 -7.68 0.37 -40.07
C THR A 833 -8.01 -0.72 -39.04
N GLY A 834 -9.28 -0.88 -38.72
CA GLY A 834 -9.79 -1.84 -37.73
C GLY A 834 -9.71 -1.35 -36.27
N THR A 835 -9.22 -0.14 -36.02
CA THR A 835 -9.16 0.46 -34.69
C THR A 835 -10.13 1.63 -34.54
N VAL A 836 -10.47 1.99 -33.31
CA VAL A 836 -11.53 2.97 -33.03
C VAL A 836 -11.10 4.11 -32.12
N LEU A 837 -11.76 5.26 -32.29
CA LEU A 837 -11.95 6.26 -31.22
C LEU A 837 -13.24 5.91 -30.48
N PHE A 838 -13.16 5.68 -29.17
CA PHE A 838 -14.31 5.21 -28.39
C PHE A 838 -14.55 5.99 -27.10
N PHE A 839 -15.82 6.17 -26.73
CA PHE A 839 -16.19 6.64 -25.39
C PHE A 839 -16.05 5.50 -24.39
N ALA A 840 -15.21 5.68 -23.36
CA ALA A 840 -14.77 4.55 -22.53
C ALA A 840 -15.65 4.27 -21.29
N SER A 841 -16.22 5.29 -20.62
CA SER A 841 -16.91 5.04 -19.34
C SER A 841 -17.96 6.05 -18.87
N GLN A 842 -18.12 7.22 -19.51
CA GLN A 842 -19.07 8.25 -19.08
C GLN A 842 -19.86 8.82 -20.26
N ALA A 843 -21.12 9.22 -20.00
CA ALA A 843 -21.96 9.87 -21.00
C ALA A 843 -21.33 11.20 -21.44
N THR A 844 -20.99 11.30 -22.72
CA THR A 844 -20.33 12.48 -23.30
C THR A 844 -21.10 13.00 -24.50
N ASN A 845 -21.29 14.32 -24.57
CA ASN A 845 -21.69 14.99 -25.81
C ASN A 845 -20.50 15.79 -26.36
N LEU A 846 -19.88 15.29 -27.42
CA LEU A 846 -18.73 15.93 -28.06
C LEU A 846 -19.21 16.81 -29.20
N ILE A 847 -19.18 18.13 -29.04
CA ILE A 847 -19.58 19.09 -30.06
C ILE A 847 -18.37 19.48 -30.90
N ILE A 848 -18.50 19.40 -32.23
CA ILE A 848 -17.49 19.84 -33.20
C ILE A 848 -18.08 21.02 -33.98
N ALA A 849 -17.73 22.24 -33.58
CA ALA A 849 -18.29 23.47 -34.13
C ALA A 849 -17.75 23.82 -35.54
N GLY A 850 -16.48 23.48 -35.79
CA GLY A 850 -15.80 23.60 -37.07
C GLY A 850 -15.78 22.26 -37.80
N THR A 851 -14.61 21.87 -38.34
CA THR A 851 -14.51 20.72 -39.24
C THR A 851 -14.29 19.40 -38.48
N LEU A 852 -15.13 18.41 -38.77
CA LEU A 852 -14.90 17.00 -38.44
C LEU A 852 -14.29 16.29 -39.65
N THR A 853 -13.07 15.79 -39.53
CA THR A 853 -12.37 15.02 -40.56
C THR A 853 -12.23 13.55 -40.14
N LEU A 854 -12.76 12.64 -40.95
CA LEU A 854 -12.75 11.19 -40.71
C LEU A 854 -11.92 10.52 -41.81
N THR A 855 -10.68 10.16 -41.49
CA THR A 855 -9.70 9.67 -42.48
C THR A 855 -9.63 8.15 -42.52
N ASP A 856 -9.45 7.49 -41.39
CA ASP A 856 -9.32 6.03 -41.26
C ASP A 856 -9.69 5.63 -39.81
N GLY A 857 -9.93 4.34 -39.59
CA GLY A 857 -10.45 3.78 -38.34
C GLY A 857 -11.97 4.00 -38.19
N GLY A 858 -12.49 3.77 -36.98
CA GLY A 858 -13.92 3.90 -36.69
C GLY A 858 -14.26 4.73 -35.46
N LEU A 859 -15.54 5.06 -35.32
CA LEU A 859 -16.14 5.63 -34.10
C LEU A 859 -16.90 4.55 -33.33
N GLN A 860 -16.75 4.52 -32.02
CA GLN A 860 -17.43 3.57 -31.15
C GLN A 860 -18.01 4.21 -29.90
N ASP A 861 -19.15 3.71 -29.45
CA ASP A 861 -19.75 4.09 -28.18
C ASP A 861 -20.03 2.85 -27.33
N ASN A 862 -19.29 2.71 -26.23
CA ASN A 862 -19.49 1.64 -25.25
C ASN A 862 -20.45 2.02 -24.13
N THR A 863 -20.88 3.28 -24.07
CA THR A 863 -21.74 3.80 -22.99
C THR A 863 -23.23 3.71 -23.34
N GLY A 864 -23.55 3.69 -24.64
CA GLY A 864 -24.92 3.67 -25.17
C GLY A 864 -25.63 5.02 -25.16
N VAL A 865 -25.00 6.07 -24.61
CA VAL A 865 -25.61 7.39 -24.38
C VAL A 865 -24.72 8.56 -24.82
N SER A 866 -23.56 8.30 -25.42
CA SER A 866 -22.64 9.37 -25.85
C SER A 866 -22.93 9.81 -27.29
N THR A 867 -22.42 10.95 -27.75
CA THR A 867 -22.66 11.46 -29.11
C THR A 867 -21.49 12.28 -29.65
N PHE A 868 -21.10 12.02 -30.90
CA PHE A 868 -20.28 12.92 -31.72
C PHE A 868 -21.21 13.87 -32.46
N ASN A 869 -21.32 15.13 -32.03
CA ASN A 869 -22.21 16.13 -32.61
C ASN A 869 -21.45 17.11 -33.51
N ALA A 870 -21.47 16.85 -34.82
CA ALA A 870 -20.87 17.71 -35.83
C ALA A 870 -21.80 18.87 -36.22
N GLN A 871 -21.40 20.08 -35.83
CA GLN A 871 -22.09 21.34 -36.11
C GLN A 871 -21.44 22.17 -37.22
N GLY A 872 -20.26 21.79 -37.72
CA GLY A 872 -19.63 22.35 -38.92
C GLY A 872 -19.38 21.29 -40.02
N PRO A 873 -18.47 21.55 -40.99
CA PRO A 873 -18.21 20.64 -42.11
C PRO A 873 -17.81 19.23 -41.64
N VAL A 874 -18.28 18.21 -42.38
CA VAL A 874 -17.90 16.80 -42.12
C VAL A 874 -17.26 16.25 -43.39
N LEU A 875 -16.01 15.80 -43.27
CA LEU A 875 -15.20 15.26 -44.36
C LEU A 875 -14.98 13.76 -44.13
N PHE A 876 -15.48 12.93 -45.05
CA PHE A 876 -15.21 11.49 -45.06
C PHE A 876 -14.12 11.18 -46.09
N ALA A 877 -13.12 10.40 -45.70
CA ALA A 877 -12.24 9.73 -46.64
C ALA A 877 -12.80 8.34 -47.00
N PRO A 878 -12.52 7.82 -48.22
CA PRO A 878 -12.92 6.47 -48.61
C PRO A 878 -12.34 5.34 -47.75
N THR A 879 -11.33 5.62 -46.93
CA THR A 879 -10.64 4.68 -46.04
C THR A 879 -11.24 4.62 -44.64
N PHE A 880 -12.21 5.47 -44.30
CA PHE A 880 -12.83 5.45 -42.98
C PHE A 880 -13.67 4.17 -42.78
N ASP A 881 -13.52 3.49 -41.64
CA ASP A 881 -14.11 2.15 -41.40
C ASP A 881 -15.56 2.20 -40.87
N GLY A 882 -16.04 3.35 -40.40
CA GLY A 882 -17.39 3.51 -39.84
C GLY A 882 -17.46 3.26 -38.34
N GLY A 883 -18.22 2.24 -37.90
CA GLY A 883 -18.38 1.86 -36.49
C GLY A 883 -19.74 2.23 -35.86
N ASN A 884 -19.99 1.78 -34.62
CA ASN A 884 -21.30 1.93 -33.96
C ASN A 884 -21.47 3.27 -33.20
N GLY A 885 -20.43 4.10 -33.16
CA GLY A 885 -20.46 5.41 -32.51
C GLY A 885 -21.50 6.32 -33.15
N PRO A 886 -22.40 6.94 -32.37
CA PRO A 886 -23.44 7.81 -32.90
C PRO A 886 -22.86 9.16 -33.33
N LEU A 887 -22.92 9.42 -34.63
CA LEU A 887 -22.62 10.71 -35.25
C LEU A 887 -23.92 11.48 -35.49
N LEU A 888 -24.13 12.57 -34.76
CA LEU A 888 -25.19 13.53 -34.98
C LEU A 888 -24.66 14.67 -35.86
N ILE A 889 -25.35 14.96 -36.96
CA ILE A 889 -25.12 16.17 -37.76
C ILE A 889 -26.23 17.17 -37.42
N SER A 890 -25.86 18.30 -36.80
CA SER A 890 -26.81 19.32 -36.35
C SER A 890 -26.32 20.75 -36.63
N GLY A 891 -27.05 21.76 -36.16
CA GLY A 891 -26.67 23.16 -36.26
C GLY A 891 -27.16 23.87 -37.53
N ASP A 892 -26.92 25.17 -37.59
CA ASP A 892 -27.60 26.06 -38.55
C ASP A 892 -26.78 26.37 -39.82
N SER A 893 -25.52 25.93 -39.91
CA SER A 893 -24.68 26.26 -41.07
C SER A 893 -25.13 25.52 -42.32
N ILE A 894 -25.24 26.25 -43.44
CA ILE A 894 -25.46 25.67 -44.76
C ILE A 894 -24.20 24.92 -45.19
N ARG A 895 -24.33 23.61 -45.47
CA ARG A 895 -23.19 22.79 -45.91
C ARG A 895 -23.62 21.53 -46.65
N THR A 896 -22.72 21.01 -47.47
CA THR A 896 -22.84 19.68 -48.08
C THR A 896 -21.98 18.70 -47.29
N VAL A 897 -22.54 17.55 -46.93
CA VAL A 897 -21.81 16.41 -46.39
C VAL A 897 -21.81 15.33 -47.48
N THR A 898 -20.63 15.05 -48.02
CA THR A 898 -20.45 14.10 -49.12
C THR A 898 -19.99 12.76 -48.57
N LEU A 899 -20.74 11.70 -48.89
CA LEU A 899 -20.41 10.31 -48.55
C LEU A 899 -19.69 9.65 -49.74
N PRO A 900 -18.37 9.39 -49.68
CA PRO A 900 -17.67 8.76 -50.77
C PRO A 900 -17.89 7.24 -50.78
N VAL A 901 -17.97 6.65 -51.98
CA VAL A 901 -17.88 5.19 -52.13
C VAL A 901 -16.55 4.69 -51.55
N GLY A 902 -16.62 3.66 -50.72
CA GLY A 902 -15.50 3.09 -49.97
C GLY A 902 -15.58 3.36 -48.46
N ALA A 903 -16.11 4.52 -48.06
CA ALA A 903 -16.23 4.86 -46.65
C ALA A 903 -17.27 4.00 -45.94
N GLY A 904 -16.90 3.46 -44.79
CA GLY A 904 -17.80 2.92 -43.79
C GLY A 904 -18.62 4.04 -43.16
N ILE A 905 -19.95 3.90 -43.22
CA ILE A 905 -20.87 4.87 -42.62
C ILE A 905 -21.15 4.46 -41.17
N PRO A 906 -20.84 5.31 -40.17
CA PRO A 906 -21.11 4.99 -38.78
C PRO A 906 -22.61 5.08 -38.49
N ARG A 907 -23.03 4.73 -37.27
CA ARG A 907 -24.40 5.06 -36.82
C ARG A 907 -24.57 6.58 -36.92
N MET A 908 -25.53 7.04 -37.71
CA MET A 908 -25.65 8.47 -38.03
C MET A 908 -27.08 8.97 -37.94
N THR A 909 -27.24 10.16 -37.36
CA THR A 909 -28.49 10.93 -37.36
C THR A 909 -28.23 12.30 -37.98
N VAL A 910 -29.06 12.71 -38.93
CA VAL A 910 -28.99 14.05 -39.54
C VAL A 910 -30.22 14.84 -39.12
N ASP A 911 -29.99 15.93 -38.38
CA ASP A 911 -31.02 16.80 -37.83
C ASP A 911 -30.63 18.27 -38.02
N ALA A 912 -30.50 18.68 -39.28
CA ALA A 912 -30.15 20.03 -39.68
C ALA A 912 -30.78 20.40 -41.03
N ALA A 913 -31.80 21.27 -41.03
CA ALA A 913 -32.53 21.69 -42.23
C ALA A 913 -31.65 22.30 -43.34
N ASN A 914 -30.46 22.79 -42.99
CA ASN A 914 -29.55 23.49 -43.89
C ASN A 914 -28.44 22.57 -44.47
N VAL A 915 -28.48 21.27 -44.16
CA VAL A 915 -27.49 20.29 -44.63
C VAL A 915 -28.00 19.57 -45.88
N THR A 916 -27.17 19.53 -46.92
CA THR A 916 -27.36 18.64 -48.08
C THR A 916 -26.48 17.39 -47.91
N LEU A 917 -27.09 16.21 -47.97
CA LEU A 917 -26.40 14.93 -48.01
C LEU A 917 -26.23 14.50 -49.46
N ASP A 918 -24.98 14.36 -49.88
CA ASP A 918 -24.60 13.99 -51.24
C ASP A 918 -23.62 12.81 -51.23
N THR A 919 -23.28 12.30 -52.41
CA THR A 919 -22.39 11.15 -52.59
C THR A 919 -21.30 11.44 -53.61
N SER A 920 -20.20 10.70 -53.55
CA SER A 920 -19.15 10.78 -54.56
C SER A 920 -18.55 9.42 -54.88
N GLY A 921 -17.98 9.30 -56.08
CA GLY A 921 -17.41 8.04 -56.60
C GLY A 921 -18.42 7.20 -57.40
N ALA A 922 -18.08 5.95 -57.65
CA ALA A 922 -18.89 5.00 -58.40
C ALA A 922 -18.93 3.65 -57.67
N GLY A 923 -20.10 3.01 -57.60
CA GLY A 923 -20.30 1.73 -56.92
C GLY A 923 -21.41 1.79 -55.88
N THR A 924 -21.21 1.11 -54.75
CA THR A 924 -22.23 0.95 -53.70
C THR A 924 -21.73 1.48 -52.37
N ILE A 925 -22.57 2.25 -51.68
CA ILE A 925 -22.40 2.58 -50.26
C ILE A 925 -23.33 1.69 -49.44
N THR A 926 -22.75 0.97 -48.48
CA THR A 926 -23.48 0.09 -47.56
C THR A 926 -23.62 0.76 -46.20
N PHE A 927 -24.85 1.03 -45.78
CA PHE A 927 -25.17 1.52 -44.44
C PHE A 927 -25.31 0.32 -43.51
N ALA A 928 -24.17 -0.09 -42.94
CA ALA A 928 -24.07 -1.24 -42.03
C ALA A 928 -24.63 -0.97 -40.62
N GLN A 929 -24.89 0.29 -40.30
CA GLN A 929 -25.40 0.79 -39.02
C GLN A 929 -26.74 1.51 -39.22
N ALA A 930 -27.48 1.71 -38.14
CA ALA A 930 -28.73 2.47 -38.18
C ALA A 930 -28.46 3.90 -38.68
N PHE A 931 -29.31 4.37 -39.60
CA PHE A 931 -29.19 5.67 -40.24
C PHE A 931 -30.53 6.39 -40.18
N ALA A 932 -30.52 7.58 -39.58
CA ALA A 932 -31.72 8.39 -39.39
C ALA A 932 -31.56 9.77 -40.02
N VAL A 933 -32.60 10.20 -40.72
CA VAL A 933 -32.69 11.57 -41.24
C VAL A 933 -33.93 12.21 -40.65
N THR A 934 -33.70 13.03 -39.64
CA THR A 934 -34.74 13.78 -38.96
C THR A 934 -35.04 15.06 -39.73
N ASN A 935 -33.99 15.81 -40.10
CA ASN A 935 -34.06 17.09 -40.79
C ASN A 935 -32.83 17.30 -41.70
N CYS A 936 -33.02 17.74 -42.94
CA CYS A 936 -32.01 17.96 -43.98
C CYS A 936 -32.62 18.76 -45.14
N ALA A 937 -31.83 19.60 -45.82
CA ALA A 937 -32.26 20.33 -47.01
C ALA A 937 -32.59 19.38 -48.15
N SER A 938 -31.69 18.43 -48.40
CA SER A 938 -31.89 17.36 -49.37
C SER A 938 -30.99 16.17 -49.04
N PHE A 939 -31.45 14.99 -49.44
CA PHE A 939 -30.65 13.77 -49.42
C PHE A 939 -30.75 13.11 -50.79
N THR A 940 -29.63 12.78 -51.42
CA THR A 940 -29.61 12.06 -52.69
C THR A 940 -28.49 11.03 -52.72
N ASN A 941 -28.72 9.94 -53.46
CA ASN A 941 -27.69 8.96 -53.79
C ASN A 941 -27.01 9.24 -55.13
N GLY A 942 -27.44 10.26 -55.88
CA GLY A 942 -26.89 10.55 -57.21
C GLY A 942 -26.80 9.29 -58.09
N PRO A 943 -25.65 8.99 -58.72
CA PRO A 943 -25.42 7.75 -59.47
C PRO A 943 -24.97 6.55 -58.60
N VAL A 944 -24.78 6.73 -57.29
CA VAL A 944 -24.24 5.71 -56.38
C VAL A 944 -25.38 4.81 -55.86
N ASN A 945 -25.11 3.52 -55.76
CA ASN A 945 -26.07 2.57 -55.20
C ASN A 945 -26.09 2.64 -53.67
N PHE A 946 -27.26 2.61 -53.05
CA PHE A 946 -27.41 2.53 -51.60
C PHE A 946 -27.93 1.17 -51.16
N VAL A 947 -27.30 0.60 -50.13
CA VAL A 947 -27.78 -0.62 -49.46
C VAL A 947 -27.87 -0.37 -47.96
N PHE A 948 -29.08 -0.32 -47.41
CA PHE A 948 -29.31 -0.19 -45.96
C PHE A 948 -29.51 -1.57 -45.35
N THR A 949 -28.53 -2.08 -44.59
CA THR A 949 -28.66 -3.41 -43.94
C THR A 949 -29.27 -3.32 -42.54
N GLN A 950 -29.36 -2.12 -41.98
CA GLN A 950 -30.00 -1.82 -40.71
C GLN A 950 -31.20 -0.88 -40.89
N ALA A 951 -31.92 -0.62 -39.80
CA ALA A 951 -33.09 0.24 -39.83
C ALA A 951 -32.75 1.63 -40.39
N PHE A 952 -33.58 2.08 -41.33
CA PHE A 952 -33.55 3.43 -41.87
C PHE A 952 -34.81 4.17 -41.43
N THR A 953 -34.64 5.31 -40.78
CA THR A 953 -35.74 6.14 -40.29
C THR A 953 -35.69 7.52 -40.92
N TYR A 954 -36.85 8.01 -41.35
CA TYR A 954 -36.99 9.30 -42.02
C TYR A 954 -38.21 10.07 -41.48
N THR A 955 -38.01 11.34 -41.08
CA THR A 955 -39.05 12.14 -40.38
C THR A 955 -39.35 13.50 -41.03
N ALA A 956 -40.17 14.35 -40.38
CA ALA A 956 -40.72 15.58 -40.95
C ALA A 956 -39.68 16.70 -41.19
N GLY A 957 -39.73 17.34 -42.37
CA GLY A 957 -38.93 18.52 -42.73
C GLY A 957 -38.03 18.36 -43.97
N THR A 958 -37.97 17.14 -44.53
CA THR A 958 -36.93 16.73 -45.48
C THR A 958 -37.48 16.33 -46.85
N ASN A 959 -36.64 16.48 -47.89
CA ASN A 959 -36.86 15.91 -49.22
C ASN A 959 -35.78 14.85 -49.51
N PHE A 960 -36.15 13.58 -49.49
CA PHE A 960 -35.29 12.49 -49.91
C PHE A 960 -35.51 12.25 -51.40
N THR A 961 -34.61 12.78 -52.23
CA THR A 961 -34.73 12.74 -53.70
C THR A 961 -33.66 11.83 -54.26
N LEU A 962 -34.06 10.61 -54.60
CA LEU A 962 -33.16 9.62 -55.18
C LEU A 962 -32.73 10.01 -56.59
N GLY A 963 -31.48 9.67 -56.92
CA GLY A 963 -30.85 9.89 -58.23
C GLY A 963 -31.01 8.71 -59.19
N SER A 964 -29.96 8.38 -59.94
CA SER A 964 -29.97 7.27 -60.90
C SER A 964 -29.43 5.95 -60.35
N GLY A 965 -28.79 5.95 -59.17
CA GLY A 965 -28.31 4.73 -58.52
C GLY A 965 -29.45 3.89 -57.91
N ASP A 966 -29.23 2.57 -57.83
CA ASP A 966 -30.18 1.63 -57.23
C ASP A 966 -30.21 1.78 -55.70
N VAL A 967 -31.38 1.61 -55.08
CA VAL A 967 -31.56 1.70 -53.62
C VAL A 967 -32.24 0.46 -53.09
N THR A 968 -31.59 -0.21 -52.14
CA THR A 968 -32.11 -1.40 -51.46
C THR A 968 -32.17 -1.17 -49.95
N PHE A 969 -33.37 -1.33 -49.37
CA PHE A 969 -33.57 -1.39 -47.93
C PHE A 969 -33.63 -2.85 -47.47
N GLY A 970 -32.52 -3.35 -46.96
CA GLY A 970 -32.34 -4.70 -46.42
C GLY A 970 -33.04 -4.95 -45.08
N ASN A 971 -33.48 -3.89 -44.39
CA ASN A 971 -34.15 -3.94 -43.09
C ASN A 971 -35.31 -2.93 -43.05
N THR A 972 -35.91 -2.71 -41.88
CA THR A 972 -37.16 -1.96 -41.72
C THR A 972 -36.98 -0.52 -42.18
N TYR A 973 -37.82 -0.11 -43.11
CA TYR A 973 -37.95 1.28 -43.54
C TYR A 973 -39.10 1.94 -42.79
N THR A 974 -38.83 3.05 -42.11
CA THR A 974 -39.85 3.82 -41.40
C THR A 974 -39.86 5.27 -41.87
N GLN A 975 -41.01 5.71 -42.41
CA GLN A 975 -41.28 7.09 -42.76
C GLN A 975 -42.38 7.66 -41.85
N THR A 976 -42.04 8.70 -41.09
CA THR A 976 -42.98 9.39 -40.18
C THR A 976 -43.25 10.84 -40.62
N GLY A 977 -42.73 11.26 -41.78
CA GLY A 977 -42.91 12.61 -42.33
C GLY A 977 -42.13 12.84 -43.63
N GLY A 978 -42.03 14.10 -44.08
CA GLY A 978 -41.24 14.52 -45.24
C GLY A 978 -41.75 14.02 -46.59
N THR A 979 -40.99 14.29 -47.67
CA THR A 979 -41.29 13.80 -49.03
C THR A 979 -40.20 12.84 -49.51
N PHE A 980 -40.57 11.62 -49.84
CA PHE A 980 -39.73 10.68 -50.60
C PHE A 980 -40.04 10.84 -52.09
N SER A 981 -39.01 11.18 -52.87
CA SER A 981 -39.07 11.31 -54.33
C SER A 981 -38.15 10.26 -54.95
N PRO A 982 -38.71 9.31 -55.73
CA PRO A 982 -37.96 8.21 -56.29
C PRO A 982 -37.13 8.71 -57.47
N GLY A 983 -36.06 7.98 -57.72
CA GLY A 983 -35.12 8.26 -58.78
C GLY A 983 -35.45 7.50 -60.06
N THR A 984 -34.45 7.40 -60.93
CA THR A 984 -34.51 6.53 -62.12
C THR A 984 -33.93 5.13 -61.89
N GLY A 985 -33.19 4.94 -60.79
CA GLY A 985 -32.69 3.63 -60.36
C GLY A 985 -33.78 2.73 -59.78
N SER A 986 -33.45 1.46 -59.60
CA SER A 986 -34.33 0.44 -59.01
C SER A 986 -34.51 0.69 -57.52
N LEU A 987 -35.74 0.51 -57.00
CA LEU A 987 -36.06 0.67 -55.58
C LEU A 987 -36.63 -0.63 -55.01
N ALA A 988 -35.92 -1.21 -54.04
CA ALA A 988 -36.28 -2.47 -53.40
C ALA A 988 -36.33 -2.39 -51.88
N PHE A 989 -37.36 -3.00 -51.27
CA PHE A 989 -37.49 -3.16 -49.82
C PHE A 989 -37.56 -4.64 -49.48
N ASN A 990 -36.55 -5.15 -48.80
CA ASN A 990 -36.44 -6.58 -48.48
C ASN A 990 -37.26 -6.98 -47.24
N THR A 991 -37.67 -6.03 -46.40
CA THR A 991 -38.43 -6.28 -45.18
C THR A 991 -39.61 -5.30 -45.04
N HIS A 992 -40.07 -5.03 -43.82
CA HIS A 992 -41.23 -4.19 -43.55
C HIS A 992 -41.01 -2.73 -43.95
N VAL A 993 -42.00 -2.16 -44.64
CA VAL A 993 -42.12 -0.75 -45.00
C VAL A 993 -43.29 -0.15 -44.20
N ALA A 994 -42.99 0.81 -43.34
CA ALA A 994 -43.99 1.53 -42.55
C ALA A 994 -43.98 3.02 -42.88
N ILE A 995 -45.07 3.52 -43.47
CA ILE A 995 -45.26 4.92 -43.82
C ILE A 995 -46.41 5.46 -42.97
N SER A 996 -46.10 6.07 -41.82
CA SER A 996 -47.13 6.55 -40.89
C SER A 996 -47.61 7.98 -41.19
N ALA A 997 -46.76 8.83 -41.78
CA ALA A 997 -47.10 10.18 -42.24
C ALA A 997 -46.14 10.66 -43.34
N GLY A 998 -46.43 11.81 -43.96
CA GLY A 998 -45.63 12.40 -45.05
C GLY A 998 -46.09 12.00 -46.45
N THR A 999 -45.29 12.30 -47.48
CA THR A 999 -45.56 11.93 -48.88
C THR A 999 -44.53 10.91 -49.36
N PHE A 1000 -45.01 9.78 -49.89
CA PHE A 1000 -44.18 8.79 -50.57
C PHE A 1000 -44.56 8.73 -52.05
N ASN A 1001 -43.66 9.15 -52.92
CA ASN A 1001 -43.82 8.99 -54.37
C ASN A 1001 -43.17 7.66 -54.79
N ALA A 1002 -43.94 6.75 -55.37
CA ALA A 1002 -43.41 5.50 -55.90
C ALA A 1002 -42.77 5.71 -57.30
N PRO A 1003 -41.72 4.96 -57.65
CA PRO A 1003 -41.04 5.12 -58.93
C PRO A 1003 -41.99 4.87 -60.12
N ASN A 1004 -41.76 5.58 -61.22
CA ASN A 1004 -42.43 5.30 -62.50
C ASN A 1004 -41.95 3.98 -63.14
N GLY A 1005 -40.85 3.40 -62.62
CA GLY A 1005 -40.34 2.07 -62.98
C GLY A 1005 -40.93 0.97 -62.09
N MET A 1006 -40.05 0.22 -61.42
CA MET A 1006 -40.44 -0.89 -60.55
C MET A 1006 -40.20 -0.55 -59.07
N LEU A 1007 -41.22 -0.80 -58.23
CA LEU A 1007 -41.11 -0.79 -56.76
C LEU A 1007 -41.21 -2.23 -56.26
N GLN A 1008 -40.10 -2.80 -55.78
CA GLN A 1008 -40.05 -4.18 -55.29
C GLN A 1008 -40.25 -4.24 -53.77
N LEU A 1009 -41.19 -5.07 -53.32
CA LEU A 1009 -41.50 -5.30 -51.91
C LEU A 1009 -41.39 -6.79 -51.59
N ARG A 1010 -40.43 -7.15 -50.74
CA ARG A 1010 -40.26 -8.51 -50.19
C ARG A 1010 -40.73 -8.66 -48.75
N GLY A 1011 -41.13 -7.56 -48.09
CA GLY A 1011 -41.83 -7.57 -46.79
C GLY A 1011 -43.23 -6.95 -46.84
N ASN A 1012 -43.78 -6.62 -45.67
CA ASN A 1012 -45.11 -6.02 -45.53
C ASN A 1012 -45.07 -4.51 -45.84
N LEU A 1013 -46.15 -3.96 -46.40
CA LEU A 1013 -46.34 -2.50 -46.57
C LEU A 1013 -47.47 -2.03 -45.65
N THR A 1014 -47.18 -1.06 -44.78
CA THR A 1014 -48.16 -0.35 -43.96
C THR A 1014 -48.20 1.12 -44.35
N VAL A 1015 -49.39 1.63 -44.68
CA VAL A 1015 -49.65 3.06 -44.96
C VAL A 1015 -50.67 3.58 -43.95
N GLY A 1016 -50.21 4.47 -43.07
CA GLY A 1016 -50.99 5.12 -42.02
C GLY A 1016 -51.92 6.21 -42.55
N ALA A 1017 -52.89 6.61 -41.73
CA ALA A 1017 -53.96 7.53 -42.14
C ALA A 1017 -53.47 8.95 -42.46
N SER A 1018 -52.33 9.32 -41.90
CA SER A 1018 -51.70 10.63 -42.10
C SER A 1018 -50.66 10.63 -43.24
N ALA A 1019 -50.49 9.52 -43.95
CA ALA A 1019 -49.58 9.39 -45.07
C ALA A 1019 -50.26 9.61 -46.42
N THR A 1020 -49.55 10.21 -47.36
CA THR A 1020 -49.91 10.32 -48.77
C THR A 1020 -49.03 9.37 -49.57
N PHE A 1021 -49.62 8.39 -50.24
CA PHE A 1021 -48.90 7.45 -51.11
C PHE A 1021 -49.29 7.72 -52.58
N ASN A 1022 -48.34 8.19 -53.37
CA ASN A 1022 -48.51 8.43 -54.80
C ASN A 1022 -47.90 7.27 -55.57
N ALA A 1023 -48.71 6.39 -56.16
CA ALA A 1023 -48.21 5.17 -56.81
C ALA A 1023 -47.45 5.37 -58.13
N GLY A 1024 -47.46 6.59 -58.67
CA GLY A 1024 -46.83 6.89 -59.96
C GLY A 1024 -47.41 6.08 -61.12
N SER A 1025 -46.64 5.96 -62.21
CA SER A 1025 -47.00 5.16 -63.40
C SER A 1025 -46.34 3.78 -63.43
N GLY A 1026 -45.65 3.38 -62.36
CA GLY A 1026 -44.84 2.16 -62.31
C GLY A 1026 -45.60 0.87 -61.99
N THR A 1027 -44.81 -0.19 -61.78
CA THR A 1027 -45.30 -1.51 -61.32
C THR A 1027 -44.87 -1.74 -59.87
N LEU A 1028 -45.86 -1.97 -59.00
CA LEU A 1028 -45.63 -2.50 -57.66
C LEU A 1028 -45.47 -4.03 -57.75
N VAL A 1029 -44.41 -4.57 -57.16
CA VAL A 1029 -44.12 -6.02 -57.17
C VAL A 1029 -44.06 -6.57 -55.75
N PHE A 1030 -44.87 -7.59 -55.46
CA PHE A 1030 -44.73 -8.42 -54.25
C PHE A 1030 -44.07 -9.76 -54.61
N ASP A 1031 -42.82 -9.94 -54.19
CA ASP A 1031 -41.98 -11.11 -54.52
C ASP A 1031 -41.21 -11.68 -53.31
N GLY A 1032 -41.64 -11.33 -52.10
CA GLY A 1032 -41.06 -11.82 -50.86
C GLY A 1032 -41.42 -13.27 -50.55
N PRO A 1033 -40.59 -13.99 -49.77
CA PRO A 1033 -40.95 -15.30 -49.24
C PRO A 1033 -42.03 -15.19 -48.14
N GLY A 1034 -42.84 -16.23 -47.96
CA GLY A 1034 -43.87 -16.27 -46.91
C GLY A 1034 -45.04 -15.30 -47.13
N ASN A 1035 -45.88 -15.10 -46.12
CA ASN A 1035 -47.04 -14.22 -46.26
C ASN A 1035 -46.62 -12.74 -46.21
N GLN A 1036 -47.14 -11.92 -47.13
CA GLN A 1036 -46.96 -10.48 -47.14
C GLN A 1036 -48.28 -9.77 -46.90
N GLY A 1037 -48.28 -8.71 -46.11
CA GLY A 1037 -49.43 -7.88 -45.82
C GLY A 1037 -49.34 -6.51 -46.49
N LEU A 1038 -50.45 -6.05 -47.06
CA LEU A 1038 -50.70 -4.63 -47.31
C LEU A 1038 -51.72 -4.15 -46.28
N VAL A 1039 -51.31 -3.21 -45.44
CA VAL A 1039 -52.17 -2.59 -44.42
C VAL A 1039 -52.32 -1.11 -44.77
N THR A 1040 -53.56 -0.67 -44.95
CA THR A 1040 -53.87 0.75 -45.19
C THR A 1040 -55.11 1.17 -44.41
N SER A 1041 -55.19 2.45 -44.09
CA SER A 1041 -56.37 3.10 -43.49
C SER A 1041 -57.19 3.89 -44.52
N GLY A 1042 -56.76 3.94 -45.78
CA GLY A 1042 -57.44 4.60 -46.88
C GLY A 1042 -57.33 3.84 -48.21
N THR A 1043 -57.84 4.43 -49.29
CA THR A 1043 -57.77 3.84 -50.64
C THR A 1043 -56.37 4.05 -51.23
N LEU A 1044 -55.74 2.96 -51.68
CA LEU A 1044 -54.51 3.01 -52.48
C LEU A 1044 -54.83 2.65 -53.92
N THR A 1045 -54.38 3.49 -54.87
CA THR A 1045 -54.51 3.23 -56.31
C THR A 1045 -53.12 2.95 -56.87
N PHE A 1046 -52.92 1.84 -57.55
CA PHE A 1046 -51.67 1.48 -58.23
C PHE A 1046 -51.90 1.45 -59.74
N ASN A 1047 -50.90 1.83 -60.54
CA ASN A 1047 -51.01 1.71 -62.00
C ASN A 1047 -50.94 0.24 -62.44
N ASN A 1048 -49.87 -0.45 -62.06
CA ASN A 1048 -49.71 -1.89 -62.27
C ASN A 1048 -49.32 -2.59 -60.95
N LEU A 1049 -49.87 -3.77 -60.72
CA LEU A 1049 -49.57 -4.63 -59.57
C LEU A 1049 -49.19 -6.02 -60.06
N THR A 1050 -48.02 -6.50 -59.65
CA THR A 1050 -47.55 -7.87 -59.90
C THR A 1050 -47.37 -8.59 -58.58
N VAL A 1051 -47.99 -9.76 -58.45
CA VAL A 1051 -47.75 -10.67 -57.32
C VAL A 1051 -46.98 -11.87 -57.88
N ASN A 1052 -45.69 -11.94 -57.57
CA ASN A 1052 -44.77 -12.97 -58.06
C ASN A 1052 -44.07 -13.64 -56.88
N LYS A 1053 -44.84 -14.34 -56.07
CA LYS A 1053 -44.34 -14.90 -54.81
C LYS A 1053 -43.68 -16.25 -55.01
N PRO A 1054 -42.48 -16.48 -54.44
CA PRO A 1054 -41.87 -17.80 -54.41
C PRO A 1054 -42.64 -18.76 -53.47
N THR A 1055 -43.17 -18.26 -52.35
CA THR A 1055 -43.99 -19.00 -51.37
C THR A 1055 -44.96 -18.06 -50.63
N GLY A 1056 -46.06 -18.57 -50.07
CA GLY A 1056 -47.03 -17.80 -49.25
C GLY A 1056 -48.06 -16.98 -50.04
N THR A 1057 -48.85 -16.17 -49.33
CA THR A 1057 -49.92 -15.32 -49.91
C THR A 1057 -49.66 -13.82 -49.74
N VAL A 1058 -50.32 -12.98 -50.54
CA VAL A 1058 -50.47 -11.55 -50.23
C VAL A 1058 -51.83 -11.36 -49.57
N LEU A 1059 -51.84 -10.89 -48.33
CA LEU A 1059 -53.04 -10.53 -47.60
C LEU A 1059 -53.25 -9.02 -47.70
N LEU A 1060 -54.37 -8.61 -48.29
CA LEU A 1060 -54.76 -7.22 -48.42
C LEU A 1060 -55.74 -6.91 -47.28
N LEU A 1061 -55.31 -6.17 -46.25
CA LEU A 1061 -56.12 -5.83 -45.08
C LEU A 1061 -56.42 -4.33 -45.04
N ARG A 1062 -57.69 -4.00 -44.81
CA ARG A 1062 -58.14 -2.72 -44.25
C ARG A 1062 -58.13 -2.85 -42.72
N GLN A 1063 -57.69 -1.84 -41.98
CA GLN A 1063 -57.81 -1.83 -40.50
C GLN A 1063 -59.27 -2.12 -40.08
N PRO A 1064 -59.54 -2.89 -39.01
CA PRO A 1064 -60.90 -3.29 -38.60
C PRO A 1064 -61.75 -2.17 -37.97
N SER A 1065 -61.33 -0.90 -38.02
CA SER A 1065 -62.13 0.22 -37.51
C SER A 1065 -63.16 0.75 -38.52
N ASP A 1066 -63.50 -0.04 -39.54
CA ASP A 1066 -64.67 0.15 -40.41
C ASP A 1066 -65.54 -1.11 -40.46
#